data_AF-A0A0V0W1J2-F1
#
_entry.id   AF-A0A0V0W1J2-F1
#
_cell.length_a   1.000
_cell.length_b   1.000
_cell.length_c   1.000
_cell.angle_alpha   90.00
_cell.angle_beta   90.00
_cell.angle_gamma   90.00
#
_symmetry.space_group_name_H-M   'P 1'
#
loop_
_entity.id
_entity.type
_entity.pdbx_description
1 polymer ?
#
loop_
_entity_poly.entity_id
_entity_poly.type
_entity_poly.pdbx_seq_one_letter_code
_entity_poly.pdbx_strand_id
1 'polypeptide(L)'
;MLELINSWHNSNATVRVNNFQNGPRKRQQSEMKSKYAATQIMEACPIISSSIDYIISNINQNISVEMIWFLISVIQKFLNKFLPPRIELLQDDKHNKSRKLLNSASSCVEDNMQSLCMRNDKVCKLEKYPVIIRSDLNTVTNVGHVAIISGGGSGHEPAFGGYVGFGMLTAAVIGEIFTSPPSQSILAALHAVRNAAGVMVVILNYTGDRLHFGVAIERAQRLFPNLPVQFVVVDDDCALSEVDLMKCRRGLAGSLFLLKIIGAMAEAGESLQNISVECDLVKKNLSTIGLGLSTCSLPDRAPMIDIDQNEMHFGIGIHGESGMRRIPLMDAKNAVHVMMQTIFTNGFDIKCDDLSDSEKLFAVMINSLGSVSQLEMNVVTGEVLQWLMAKGIQVVRVYTGTLMTSIDMHGISISLLRIDKEEWIDYLDAPTGCHAWPMGTIPSENLDAYILKYPSMDSLQIIDEGNDLTRNAITVDEKESLEYRNLILTICNTLKQNEQKLNYLDSECGDGDCGSTLSKAANIIMVSVEENLFSTAAPGKLFSDIALMMEEKVGGTIGALLSIFFSAGSACLMNSTDSLAWFNCFIQGVDAIQFYSGTTSGSRTLLDPMKSLADLLSQQLLFSDGSPVVTGDFMKHLIENCEIAVEATTKARPKTGRACQVPIELLQKPDAGAYAILLVMNDIVTWSGPMVKSIKAISTTLTDIYLMNNKALTNSKQVKNTVALGLEVSRSVFHKLKNVMSNSNKTNKRKGFTQKFPC
;
A
#
# COMPACT_ATOMS: atom_id res chain seq x y z
N MET A 1 -44.83 23.79 -20.60
CA MET A 1 -43.45 23.51 -20.16
C MET A 1 -43.03 24.38 -18.97
N LEU A 2 -43.08 25.71 -19.07
CA LEU A 2 -42.78 26.60 -17.93
C LEU A 2 -43.71 26.39 -16.71
N GLU A 3 -45.00 26.13 -16.92
CA GLU A 3 -45.93 25.81 -15.83
C GLU A 3 -45.65 24.44 -15.17
N LEU A 4 -45.15 23.47 -15.93
CA LEU A 4 -44.74 22.15 -15.42
C LEU A 4 -43.46 22.24 -14.57
N ILE A 5 -42.54 23.13 -14.95
CA ILE A 5 -41.33 23.44 -14.18
C ILE A 5 -41.69 24.08 -12.83
N ASN A 6 -42.68 24.97 -12.80
CA ASN A 6 -43.16 25.59 -11.56
C ASN A 6 -43.94 24.61 -10.66
N SER A 7 -44.62 23.62 -11.22
CA SER A 7 -45.33 22.59 -10.44
C SER A 7 -44.37 21.59 -9.78
N TRP A 8 -43.23 21.27 -10.41
CA TRP A 8 -42.25 20.30 -9.88
C TRP A 8 -41.53 20.78 -8.62
N HIS A 9 -41.30 22.10 -8.51
CA HIS A 9 -40.69 22.69 -7.31
C HIS A 9 -41.56 22.55 -6.05
N ASN A 10 -42.88 22.37 -6.19
CA ASN A 10 -43.82 22.35 -5.08
C ASN A 10 -44.18 20.94 -4.55
N SER A 11 -43.80 19.86 -5.24
CA SER A 11 -44.32 18.50 -4.97
C SER A 11 -43.36 17.53 -4.24
N ASN A 12 -42.13 17.92 -3.90
CA ASN A 12 -41.17 17.05 -3.20
C ASN A 12 -41.41 16.96 -1.67
N ALA A 13 -42.64 16.66 -1.27
CA ALA A 13 -42.97 16.23 0.08
C ALA A 13 -43.42 14.76 0.07
N THR A 14 -42.54 13.88 0.59
CA THR A 14 -42.80 12.53 1.14
C THR A 14 -43.48 11.47 0.26
N VAL A 15 -42.77 10.37 -0.08
CA VAL A 15 -43.35 9.00 -0.14
C VAL A 15 -42.33 7.90 0.22
N ARG A 16 -42.71 7.02 1.15
CA ARG A 16 -42.05 5.77 1.60
C ARG A 16 -42.44 4.58 0.71
N VAL A 17 -41.61 3.53 0.62
CA VAL A 17 -42.04 2.21 0.09
C VAL A 17 -41.51 1.05 0.95
N ASN A 18 -42.42 0.09 1.22
CA ASN A 18 -42.28 -1.11 2.06
C ASN A 18 -41.76 -2.36 1.29
N ASN A 19 -41.26 -3.32 2.08
CA ASN A 19 -40.65 -4.64 1.82
C ASN A 19 -41.39 -5.64 0.89
N PHE A 20 -40.64 -6.57 0.26
CA PHE A 20 -40.98 -8.00 0.13
C PHE A 20 -39.74 -8.93 -0.07
N GLN A 21 -39.84 -10.17 0.43
CA GLN A 21 -38.82 -11.22 0.63
C GLN A 21 -38.84 -12.41 -0.39
N ASN A 22 -37.68 -13.08 -0.50
CA ASN A 22 -37.37 -14.54 -0.72
C ASN A 22 -37.55 -15.30 -2.06
N GLY A 23 -36.44 -15.92 -2.54
CA GLY A 23 -36.39 -17.29 -3.14
C GLY A 23 -36.01 -17.46 -4.65
N PRO A 24 -35.37 -18.57 -5.10
CA PRO A 24 -34.16 -18.50 -5.95
C PRO A 24 -34.21 -19.08 -7.40
N ARG A 25 -33.27 -18.63 -8.26
CA ARG A 25 -32.47 -19.36 -9.30
C ARG A 25 -32.32 -18.64 -10.67
N LYS A 26 -31.08 -18.16 -10.92
CA LYS A 26 -30.25 -18.20 -12.16
C LYS A 26 -30.80 -17.87 -13.57
N ARG A 27 -31.99 -17.27 -13.72
CA ARG A 27 -32.43 -16.66 -15.00
C ARG A 27 -32.69 -15.14 -14.95
N GLN A 28 -32.32 -14.48 -13.85
CA GLN A 28 -32.69 -13.08 -13.57
C GLN A 28 -31.58 -12.03 -13.78
N GLN A 29 -30.40 -12.35 -14.33
CA GLN A 29 -29.36 -11.33 -14.52
C GLN A 29 -29.50 -10.49 -15.80
N SER A 30 -30.21 -10.97 -16.83
CA SER A 30 -30.57 -10.14 -17.99
C SER A 30 -31.86 -9.34 -17.75
N GLU A 31 -32.82 -9.90 -17.00
CA GLU A 31 -34.06 -9.21 -16.62
C GLU A 31 -33.88 -8.19 -15.48
N MET A 32 -32.88 -8.34 -14.60
CA MET A 32 -32.55 -7.28 -13.63
C MET A 32 -31.88 -6.07 -14.28
N LYS A 33 -31.10 -6.24 -15.36
CA LYS A 33 -30.44 -5.12 -16.05
C LYS A 33 -31.42 -4.30 -16.90
N SER A 34 -32.41 -4.95 -17.51
CA SER A 34 -33.51 -4.24 -18.16
C SER A 34 -34.45 -3.58 -17.14
N LYS A 35 -34.69 -4.21 -15.98
CA LYS A 35 -35.43 -3.57 -14.88
C LYS A 35 -34.68 -2.39 -14.25
N TYR A 36 -33.38 -2.48 -13.99
CA TYR A 36 -32.62 -1.38 -13.37
C TYR A 36 -32.44 -0.18 -14.30
N ALA A 37 -32.27 -0.42 -15.62
CA ALA A 37 -32.29 0.64 -16.62
C ALA A 37 -33.70 1.24 -16.81
N ALA A 38 -34.75 0.43 -16.71
CA ALA A 38 -36.13 0.93 -16.74
C ALA A 38 -36.49 1.70 -15.46
N THR A 39 -35.98 1.32 -14.29
CA THR A 39 -36.22 2.01 -13.00
C THR A 39 -35.52 3.37 -12.95
N GLN A 40 -34.28 3.50 -13.44
CA GLN A 40 -33.60 4.80 -13.50
C GLN A 40 -34.19 5.75 -14.57
N ILE A 41 -34.75 5.21 -15.65
CA ILE A 41 -35.51 6.01 -16.64
C ILE A 41 -36.88 6.43 -16.07
N MET A 42 -37.51 5.59 -15.24
CA MET A 42 -38.80 5.90 -14.60
C MET A 42 -38.68 6.88 -13.42
N GLU A 43 -37.59 6.87 -12.65
CA GLU A 43 -37.38 7.80 -11.53
C GLU A 43 -36.96 9.20 -11.98
N ALA A 44 -36.37 9.34 -13.17
CA ALA A 44 -35.97 10.64 -13.69
C ALA A 44 -37.12 11.42 -14.34
N CYS A 45 -38.27 10.82 -14.68
CA CYS A 45 -39.22 11.53 -15.54
C CYS A 45 -40.71 11.12 -15.48
N PRO A 46 -41.41 11.41 -14.37
CA PRO A 46 -42.86 11.54 -14.39
C PRO A 46 -43.33 12.64 -15.35
N ILE A 47 -42.51 13.68 -15.56
CA ILE A 47 -42.82 14.83 -16.43
C ILE A 47 -42.62 14.52 -17.91
N ILE A 48 -41.57 13.78 -18.31
CA ILE A 48 -41.39 13.40 -19.72
C ILE A 48 -42.39 12.30 -20.11
N SER A 49 -42.71 11.33 -19.26
CA SER A 49 -43.76 10.34 -19.57
C SER A 49 -45.12 11.01 -19.73
N SER A 50 -45.53 11.88 -18.79
CA SER A 50 -46.80 12.60 -18.90
C SER A 50 -46.83 13.61 -20.05
N SER A 51 -45.71 14.23 -20.41
CA SER A 51 -45.61 15.10 -21.58
C SER A 51 -45.66 14.31 -22.89
N ILE A 52 -45.03 13.13 -22.95
CA ILE A 52 -45.08 12.23 -24.12
C ILE A 52 -46.49 11.65 -24.26
N ASP A 53 -47.13 11.21 -23.18
CA ASP A 53 -48.50 10.70 -23.19
C ASP A 53 -49.52 11.81 -23.51
N TYR A 54 -49.29 13.04 -23.05
CA TYR A 54 -50.09 14.22 -23.42
C TYR A 54 -49.91 14.63 -24.88
N ILE A 55 -48.68 14.54 -25.42
CA ILE A 55 -48.41 14.76 -26.83
C ILE A 55 -49.09 13.66 -27.64
N ILE A 56 -48.89 12.38 -27.32
CA ILE A 56 -49.46 11.23 -28.02
C ILE A 56 -51.00 11.24 -27.99
N SER A 57 -51.61 11.57 -26.85
CA SER A 57 -53.09 11.64 -26.71
C SER A 57 -53.72 12.85 -27.41
N ASN A 58 -52.93 13.89 -27.73
CA ASN A 58 -53.36 15.04 -28.52
C ASN A 58 -52.85 15.00 -29.99
N ILE A 59 -52.23 13.90 -30.44
CA ILE A 59 -52.00 13.65 -31.87
C ILE A 59 -53.34 13.23 -32.49
N ASN A 60 -54.20 14.22 -32.71
CA ASN A 60 -55.28 14.14 -33.68
C ASN A 60 -55.05 15.25 -34.70
N GLN A 61 -54.69 14.81 -35.90
CA GLN A 61 -54.61 15.55 -37.17
C GLN A 61 -53.36 16.43 -37.39
N ASN A 62 -52.57 16.04 -38.41
CA ASN A 62 -51.55 16.81 -39.14
C ASN A 62 -50.31 17.30 -38.38
N ILE A 63 -49.58 16.39 -37.71
CA ILE A 63 -48.16 16.63 -37.40
C ILE A 63 -47.33 16.04 -38.55
N SER A 64 -46.56 16.87 -39.26
CA SER A 64 -45.70 16.40 -40.33
C SER A 64 -44.56 15.55 -39.77
N VAL A 65 -44.07 14.60 -40.58
CA VAL A 65 -42.93 13.76 -40.21
C VAL A 65 -41.71 14.60 -39.82
N GLU A 66 -41.52 15.79 -40.42
CA GLU A 66 -40.44 16.71 -40.04
C GLU A 66 -40.55 17.22 -38.60
N MET A 67 -41.78 17.45 -38.11
CA MET A 67 -42.01 17.98 -36.76
C MET A 67 -41.77 16.92 -35.67
N ILE A 68 -42.01 15.64 -35.99
CA ILE A 68 -41.62 14.50 -35.14
C ILE A 68 -40.09 14.38 -35.08
N TRP A 69 -39.40 14.47 -36.22
CA TRP A 69 -37.94 14.47 -36.27
C TRP A 69 -37.32 15.66 -35.54
N PHE A 70 -37.94 16.84 -35.62
CA PHE A 70 -37.52 18.02 -34.87
C PHE A 70 -37.60 17.78 -33.37
N LEU A 71 -38.73 17.26 -32.87
CA LEU A 71 -38.93 16.91 -31.46
C LEU A 71 -37.93 15.86 -30.97
N ILE A 72 -37.69 14.80 -31.75
CA ILE A 72 -36.66 13.79 -31.45
C ILE A 72 -35.28 14.45 -31.35
N SER A 73 -34.92 15.34 -32.29
CA SER A 73 -33.62 16.02 -32.27
C SER A 73 -33.45 16.95 -31.06
N VAL A 74 -34.53 17.60 -30.61
CA VAL A 74 -34.52 18.49 -29.43
C VAL A 74 -34.35 17.67 -28.16
N ILE A 75 -35.07 16.55 -28.03
CA ILE A 75 -34.93 15.61 -26.90
C ILE A 75 -33.51 15.03 -26.88
N GLN A 76 -32.97 14.65 -28.04
CA GLN A 76 -31.64 14.07 -28.15
C GLN A 76 -30.53 15.09 -27.84
N LYS A 77 -30.67 16.35 -28.27
CA LYS A 77 -29.78 17.45 -27.87
C LYS A 77 -29.89 17.78 -26.37
N PHE A 78 -31.08 17.71 -25.79
CA PHE A 78 -31.30 17.91 -24.37
C PHE A 78 -30.63 16.80 -23.54
N LEU A 79 -30.82 15.54 -23.94
CA LEU A 79 -30.16 14.39 -23.32
C LEU A 79 -28.64 14.46 -23.44
N ASN A 80 -28.10 14.82 -24.61
CA ASN A 80 -26.65 14.94 -24.82
C ASN A 80 -26.01 16.12 -24.07
N LYS A 81 -26.78 17.16 -23.70
CA LYS A 81 -26.28 18.32 -22.95
C LYS A 81 -26.26 18.09 -21.43
N PHE A 82 -27.10 17.19 -20.91
CA PHE A 82 -27.26 16.93 -19.48
C PHE A 82 -26.77 15.55 -19.03
N LEU A 83 -26.54 14.61 -19.94
CA LEU A 83 -25.81 13.38 -19.63
C LEU A 83 -24.31 13.67 -19.71
N PRO A 84 -23.50 13.28 -18.71
CA PRO A 84 -22.05 13.36 -18.84
C PRO A 84 -21.61 12.58 -20.09
N PRO A 85 -20.54 13.01 -20.79
CA PRO A 85 -20.06 12.30 -21.96
C PRO A 85 -19.85 10.84 -21.58
N ARG A 86 -20.66 9.94 -22.16
CA ARG A 86 -20.42 8.51 -22.04
C ARG A 86 -19.09 8.28 -22.72
N ILE A 87 -18.07 7.96 -21.93
CA ILE A 87 -16.92 7.24 -22.45
C ILE A 87 -17.52 5.95 -23.02
N GLU A 88 -17.58 5.86 -24.35
CA GLU A 88 -17.91 4.60 -25.01
C GLU A 88 -16.78 3.64 -24.65
N LEU A 89 -17.00 2.85 -23.61
CA LEU A 89 -16.21 1.68 -23.32
C LEU A 89 -16.43 0.75 -24.50
N LEU A 90 -15.47 0.75 -25.43
CA LEU A 90 -15.43 -0.18 -26.55
C LEU A 90 -15.63 -1.58 -25.97
N GLN A 91 -16.73 -2.23 -26.37
CA GLN A 91 -17.03 -3.59 -25.96
C GLN A 91 -16.08 -4.52 -26.69
N ASP A 92 -14.89 -4.68 -26.12
CA ASP A 92 -13.90 -5.60 -26.67
C ASP A 92 -14.13 -7.00 -26.13
N ASP A 93 -14.05 -7.99 -27.02
CA ASP A 93 -14.35 -9.40 -26.77
C ASP A 93 -13.65 -9.94 -25.52
N LYS A 94 -14.40 -10.68 -24.69
CA LYS A 94 -13.94 -11.18 -23.38
C LYS A 94 -12.96 -12.35 -23.45
N HIS A 95 -12.67 -12.87 -24.64
CA HIS A 95 -11.77 -13.99 -24.81
C HIS A 95 -10.39 -13.44 -25.19
N ASN A 96 -9.40 -13.63 -24.31
CA ASN A 96 -7.98 -13.26 -24.44
C ASN A 96 -7.51 -11.88 -23.92
N LYS A 97 -8.11 -11.32 -22.86
CA LYS A 97 -7.57 -10.11 -22.21
C LYS A 97 -6.44 -10.44 -21.22
N SER A 98 -5.22 -10.02 -21.56
CA SER A 98 -4.06 -10.00 -20.67
C SER A 98 -4.31 -9.10 -19.45
N ARG A 99 -3.70 -9.39 -18.31
CA ARG A 99 -3.66 -8.46 -17.16
C ARG A 99 -2.63 -7.33 -17.33
N LYS A 100 -2.04 -7.20 -18.52
CA LYS A 100 -1.01 -6.20 -18.84
C LYS A 100 -1.60 -5.05 -19.66
N LEU A 101 -1.03 -3.86 -19.45
CA LEU A 101 -1.38 -2.64 -20.20
C LEU A 101 -0.73 -2.66 -21.58
N LEU A 102 -1.30 -3.43 -22.52
CA LEU A 102 -0.79 -3.62 -23.87
C LEU A 102 -1.92 -3.47 -24.89
N ASN A 103 -1.60 -2.99 -26.10
CA ASN A 103 -2.56 -3.00 -27.22
C ASN A 103 -2.87 -4.43 -27.67
N SER A 104 -1.82 -5.24 -27.88
CA SER A 104 -1.94 -6.67 -28.16
C SER A 104 -0.66 -7.40 -27.74
N ALA A 105 -0.75 -8.72 -27.52
CA ALA A 105 0.42 -9.55 -27.22
C ALA A 105 1.42 -9.60 -28.41
N SER A 106 0.92 -9.56 -29.65
CA SER A 106 1.76 -9.66 -30.85
C SER A 106 2.42 -8.34 -31.26
N SER A 107 1.84 -7.19 -30.89
CA SER A 107 2.40 -5.87 -31.23
C SER A 107 3.28 -5.29 -30.14
N CYS A 108 3.28 -5.85 -28.93
CA CYS A 108 3.86 -5.19 -27.75
C CYS A 108 5.34 -4.84 -27.88
N VAL A 109 6.14 -5.69 -28.54
CA VAL A 109 7.57 -5.43 -28.80
C VAL A 109 7.74 -4.23 -29.73
N GLU A 110 6.96 -4.19 -30.82
CA GLU A 110 6.98 -3.10 -31.78
C GLU A 110 6.49 -1.79 -31.14
N ASP A 111 5.39 -1.83 -30.40
CA ASP A 111 4.82 -0.69 -29.67
C ASP A 111 5.84 -0.10 -28.68
N ASN A 112 6.57 -0.97 -27.96
CA ASN A 112 7.64 -0.58 -27.04
C ASN A 112 8.79 0.13 -27.78
N MET A 113 9.29 -0.47 -28.86
CA MET A 113 10.37 0.11 -29.66
C MET A 113 10.00 1.46 -30.27
N GLN A 114 8.80 1.58 -30.84
CA GLN A 114 8.30 2.83 -31.41
C GLN A 114 8.18 3.90 -30.34
N SER A 115 7.59 3.57 -29.19
CA SER A 115 7.48 4.49 -28.04
C SER A 115 8.83 5.00 -27.57
N LEU A 116 9.84 4.12 -27.50
CA LEU A 116 11.20 4.51 -27.16
C LEU A 116 11.79 5.53 -28.15
N CYS A 117 11.59 5.34 -29.45
CA CYS A 117 12.07 6.28 -30.47
C CYS A 117 11.25 7.58 -30.51
N MET A 118 9.95 7.51 -30.23
CA MET A 118 9.08 8.69 -30.18
C MET A 118 9.40 9.60 -29.00
N ARG A 119 9.80 9.05 -27.86
CA ARG A 119 10.10 9.81 -26.64
C ARG A 119 11.54 10.30 -26.53
N ASN A 120 12.46 9.76 -27.33
CA ASN A 120 13.89 10.05 -27.23
C ASN A 120 14.50 10.34 -28.61
N ASP A 121 14.78 11.61 -28.88
CA ASP A 121 15.35 12.08 -30.16
C ASP A 121 16.78 11.56 -30.41
N LYS A 122 17.45 10.99 -29.40
CA LYS A 122 18.81 10.45 -29.50
C LYS A 122 18.85 9.04 -30.08
N VAL A 123 17.73 8.35 -30.19
CA VAL A 123 17.65 7.00 -30.77
C VAL A 123 16.62 6.96 -31.88
N CYS A 124 16.85 6.08 -32.85
CA CYS A 124 15.90 5.79 -33.91
C CYS A 124 15.79 4.28 -34.13
N LYS A 125 14.69 3.87 -34.76
CA LYS A 125 14.50 2.50 -35.20
C LYS A 125 15.03 2.34 -36.61
N LEU A 126 15.81 1.29 -36.86
CA LEU A 126 16.25 0.94 -38.21
C LEU A 126 15.05 0.49 -39.06
N GLU A 127 14.89 1.05 -40.25
CA GLU A 127 13.79 0.72 -41.13
C GLU A 127 13.71 -0.80 -41.39
N LYS A 128 12.52 -1.39 -41.25
CA LYS A 128 12.21 -2.83 -41.47
C LYS A 128 12.83 -3.83 -40.49
N TYR A 129 13.72 -3.40 -39.60
CA TYR A 129 14.39 -4.29 -38.66
C TYR A 129 14.10 -3.89 -37.21
N PRO A 130 13.98 -4.84 -36.28
CA PRO A 130 13.81 -4.56 -34.88
C PRO A 130 15.17 -4.17 -34.25
N VAL A 131 15.74 -3.05 -34.70
CA VAL A 131 17.01 -2.51 -34.20
C VAL A 131 16.78 -1.09 -33.72
N ILE A 132 17.12 -0.83 -32.46
CA ILE A 132 17.26 0.53 -31.93
C ILE A 132 18.72 0.94 -32.14
N ILE A 133 18.94 2.10 -32.74
CA ILE A 133 20.27 2.61 -33.07
C ILE A 133 20.36 4.09 -32.70
N ARG A 134 21.56 4.56 -32.41
CA ARG A 134 21.83 5.97 -32.20
C ARG A 134 21.46 6.82 -33.40
N SER A 135 20.77 7.93 -33.15
CA SER A 135 20.42 8.93 -34.17
C SER A 135 21.66 9.65 -34.72
N ASP A 136 22.72 9.78 -33.91
CA ASP A 136 23.99 10.42 -34.23
C ASP A 136 25.03 9.44 -34.80
N LEU A 137 24.59 8.35 -35.44
CA LEU A 137 25.46 7.30 -35.99
C LEU A 137 26.62 7.84 -36.85
N ASN A 138 26.37 8.90 -37.64
CA ASN A 138 27.40 9.54 -38.47
C ASN A 138 28.54 10.11 -37.63
N THR A 139 28.28 10.58 -36.40
CA THR A 139 29.32 11.06 -35.48
C THR A 139 30.26 9.92 -35.13
N VAL A 140 29.72 8.76 -34.74
CA VAL A 140 30.50 7.55 -34.41
C VAL A 140 31.40 7.16 -35.60
N THR A 141 30.85 7.14 -36.82
CA THR A 141 31.61 6.74 -38.01
C THR A 141 32.62 7.79 -38.48
N ASN A 142 32.30 9.09 -38.37
CA ASN A 142 33.16 10.17 -38.86
C ASN A 142 34.37 10.41 -37.94
N VAL A 143 34.18 10.27 -36.63
CA VAL A 143 35.28 10.36 -35.66
C VAL A 143 36.14 9.08 -35.70
N GLY A 144 35.58 7.97 -36.17
CA GLY A 144 36.28 6.69 -36.25
C GLY A 144 36.28 5.94 -34.92
N HIS A 145 35.19 6.04 -34.14
CA HIS A 145 35.03 5.27 -32.91
C HIS A 145 34.64 3.82 -33.22
N VAL A 146 34.88 2.93 -32.25
CA VAL A 146 34.39 1.54 -32.28
C VAL A 146 32.89 1.54 -32.00
N ALA A 147 32.12 0.77 -32.77
CA ALA A 147 30.70 0.58 -32.51
C ALA A 147 30.47 -0.58 -31.52
N ILE A 148 29.60 -0.38 -30.53
CA ILE A 148 29.21 -1.42 -29.58
C ILE A 148 27.79 -1.89 -29.90
N ILE A 149 27.62 -3.20 -30.15
CA ILE A 149 26.32 -3.82 -30.42
C ILE A 149 26.01 -4.85 -29.34
N SER A 150 24.77 -4.84 -28.87
CA SER A 150 24.20 -5.93 -28.05
C SER A 150 22.76 -6.20 -28.49
N GLY A 151 22.07 -7.09 -27.79
CA GLY A 151 20.68 -7.42 -28.07
C GLY A 151 20.27 -8.74 -27.44
N GLY A 152 19.02 -9.11 -27.65
CA GLY A 152 18.42 -10.29 -27.06
C GLY A 152 16.90 -10.24 -27.16
N GLY A 153 16.23 -11.15 -26.47
CA GLY A 153 14.76 -11.13 -26.38
C GLY A 153 14.22 -9.88 -25.68
N SER A 154 13.00 -9.50 -26.01
CA SER A 154 12.26 -8.47 -25.27
C SER A 154 11.76 -8.99 -23.92
N GLY A 155 11.29 -8.08 -23.06
CA GLY A 155 10.82 -8.42 -21.71
C GLY A 155 11.87 -8.19 -20.61
N HIS A 156 13.02 -7.60 -20.97
CA HIS A 156 14.09 -7.23 -20.06
C HIS A 156 14.26 -5.71 -19.96
N GLU A 157 13.30 -4.94 -20.47
CA GLU A 157 13.37 -3.50 -20.53
C GLU A 157 13.68 -2.89 -19.15
N PRO A 158 14.61 -1.92 -19.07
CA PRO A 158 15.15 -1.14 -20.19
C PRO A 158 16.23 -1.84 -21.03
N ALA A 159 16.71 -3.03 -20.66
CA ALA A 159 17.64 -3.77 -21.51
C ALA A 159 16.95 -4.26 -22.81
N PHE A 160 17.52 -4.09 -23.99
CA PHE A 160 18.76 -3.35 -24.31
C PHE A 160 18.52 -1.97 -24.91
N GLY A 161 17.33 -1.68 -25.43
CA GLY A 161 17.03 -0.43 -26.14
C GLY A 161 17.29 0.83 -25.30
N GLY A 162 17.11 0.74 -23.98
CA GLY A 162 17.37 1.84 -23.04
C GLY A 162 18.83 2.24 -22.88
N TYR A 163 19.75 1.35 -23.26
CA TYR A 163 21.20 1.53 -23.16
C TYR A 163 21.85 1.90 -24.49
N VAL A 164 21.05 2.28 -25.50
CA VAL A 164 21.54 2.86 -26.76
C VAL A 164 21.74 4.36 -26.61
N GLY A 165 22.94 4.84 -26.90
CA GLY A 165 23.32 6.24 -26.73
C GLY A 165 24.82 6.46 -26.64
N PHE A 166 25.21 7.73 -26.62
CA PHE A 166 26.58 8.16 -26.31
C PHE A 166 27.08 7.51 -25.02
N GLY A 167 28.28 6.92 -25.04
CA GLY A 167 28.92 6.34 -23.86
C GLY A 167 28.49 4.91 -23.50
N MET A 168 27.61 4.26 -24.29
CA MET A 168 27.22 2.84 -24.12
C MET A 168 27.01 2.14 -25.48
N LEU A 169 25.82 1.61 -25.78
CA LEU A 169 25.57 0.89 -27.02
C LEU A 169 25.40 1.85 -28.20
N THR A 170 26.00 1.49 -29.33
CA THR A 170 25.70 2.10 -30.63
C THR A 170 24.37 1.60 -31.18
N ALA A 171 24.10 0.30 -31.05
CA ALA A 171 22.85 -0.32 -31.45
C ALA A 171 22.45 -1.49 -30.54
N ALA A 172 21.15 -1.70 -30.38
CA ALA A 172 20.54 -2.84 -29.72
C ALA A 172 19.60 -3.57 -30.68
N VAL A 173 19.79 -4.89 -30.83
CA VAL A 173 18.92 -5.73 -31.66
C VAL A 173 17.88 -6.41 -30.78
N ILE A 174 16.61 -6.15 -31.06
CA ILE A 174 15.47 -6.52 -30.24
C ILE A 174 14.78 -7.75 -30.84
N GLY A 175 14.70 -8.83 -30.08
CA GLY A 175 13.95 -10.03 -30.43
C GLY A 175 12.53 -10.02 -29.87
N GLU A 176 11.76 -11.06 -30.17
CA GLU A 176 10.47 -11.29 -29.51
C GLU A 176 10.66 -11.54 -28.00
N ILE A 177 9.57 -11.56 -27.22
CA ILE A 177 9.66 -11.75 -25.77
C ILE A 177 10.42 -13.05 -25.44
N PHE A 178 11.49 -12.92 -24.66
CA PHE A 178 12.41 -13.99 -24.23
C PHE A 178 12.96 -14.85 -25.38
N THR A 179 13.00 -14.31 -26.60
CA THR A 179 13.46 -15.02 -27.79
C THR A 179 14.52 -14.20 -28.51
N SER A 180 15.68 -14.81 -28.75
CA SER A 180 16.79 -14.18 -29.47
C SER A 180 16.36 -13.57 -30.82
N PRO A 181 16.88 -12.40 -31.21
CA PRO A 181 16.57 -11.82 -32.51
C PRO A 181 17.12 -12.69 -33.65
N PRO A 182 16.44 -12.74 -34.80
CA PRO A 182 16.92 -13.49 -35.95
C PRO A 182 18.23 -12.91 -36.48
N SER A 183 19.13 -13.78 -36.95
CA SER A 183 20.47 -13.40 -37.43
C SER A 183 20.47 -12.36 -38.56
N GLN A 184 19.38 -12.27 -39.33
CA GLN A 184 19.23 -11.24 -40.35
C GLN A 184 19.09 -9.82 -39.76
N SER A 185 18.39 -9.67 -38.64
CA SER A 185 18.27 -8.37 -37.93
C SER A 185 19.60 -7.95 -37.32
N ILE A 186 20.35 -8.92 -36.79
CA ILE A 186 21.70 -8.69 -36.25
C ILE A 186 22.65 -8.27 -37.37
N LEU A 187 22.62 -8.97 -38.51
CA LEU A 187 23.39 -8.60 -39.69
C LEU A 187 23.02 -7.21 -40.21
N ALA A 188 21.75 -6.80 -40.13
CA ALA A 188 21.31 -5.46 -40.50
C ALA A 188 21.91 -4.37 -39.58
N ALA A 189 22.01 -4.63 -38.27
CA ALA A 189 22.69 -3.73 -37.34
C ALA A 189 24.19 -3.62 -37.64
N LEU A 190 24.87 -4.75 -37.88
CA LEU A 190 26.28 -4.79 -38.29
C LEU A 190 26.51 -4.02 -39.59
N HIS A 191 25.61 -4.19 -40.57
CA HIS A 191 25.64 -3.45 -41.82
C HIS A 191 25.43 -1.95 -41.60
N ALA A 192 24.53 -1.54 -40.71
CA ALA A 192 24.28 -0.13 -40.41
C ALA A 192 25.53 0.58 -39.86
N VAL A 193 26.29 -0.10 -38.99
CA VAL A 193 27.51 0.46 -38.35
C VAL A 193 28.81 0.17 -39.11
N ARG A 194 28.75 -0.38 -40.33
CA ARG A 194 29.91 -0.92 -41.06
C ARG A 194 31.05 0.06 -41.38
N ASN A 195 30.81 1.37 -41.20
CA ASN A 195 31.81 2.41 -41.42
C ASN A 195 32.50 2.84 -40.10
N ALA A 196 32.22 2.19 -38.98
CA ALA A 196 32.95 2.37 -37.73
C ALA A 196 34.37 1.79 -37.84
N ALA A 197 35.27 2.18 -36.93
CA ALA A 197 36.65 1.65 -36.92
C ALA A 197 36.72 0.15 -36.59
N GLY A 198 35.65 -0.39 -36.03
CA GLY A 198 35.45 -1.80 -35.72
C GLY A 198 34.13 -1.96 -34.98
N VAL A 199 33.72 -3.21 -34.76
CA VAL A 199 32.51 -3.53 -33.99
C VAL A 199 32.83 -4.52 -32.89
N MET A 200 32.47 -4.16 -31.66
CA MET A 200 32.43 -5.08 -30.53
C MET A 200 30.99 -5.55 -30.29
N VAL A 201 30.76 -6.86 -30.35
CA VAL A 201 29.45 -7.47 -30.12
C VAL A 201 29.42 -8.12 -28.74
N VAL A 202 28.51 -7.67 -27.87
CA VAL A 202 28.30 -8.25 -26.54
C VAL A 202 27.09 -9.17 -26.60
N ILE A 203 27.30 -10.43 -26.20
CA ILE A 203 26.28 -11.50 -26.30
C ILE A 203 26.06 -12.05 -24.89
N LEU A 204 24.81 -12.11 -24.41
CA LEU A 204 24.51 -12.84 -23.17
C LEU A 204 24.61 -14.35 -23.41
N ASN A 205 25.06 -15.12 -22.42
CA ASN A 205 25.29 -16.56 -22.57
C ASN A 205 23.99 -17.38 -22.56
N TYR A 206 23.14 -17.18 -23.57
CA TYR A 206 21.99 -17.99 -23.89
C TYR A 206 22.20 -18.67 -25.25
N THR A 207 21.80 -19.94 -25.36
CA THR A 207 22.04 -20.74 -26.57
C THR A 207 21.48 -20.07 -27.83
N GLY A 208 20.26 -19.52 -27.76
CA GLY A 208 19.64 -18.80 -28.88
C GLY A 208 20.48 -17.61 -29.33
N ASP A 209 20.92 -16.78 -28.38
CA ASP A 209 21.74 -15.59 -28.64
C ASP A 209 23.09 -15.96 -29.26
N ARG A 210 23.81 -16.91 -28.67
CA ARG A 210 25.10 -17.36 -29.22
C ARG A 210 24.98 -17.82 -30.66
N LEU A 211 23.95 -18.60 -30.99
CA LEU A 211 23.75 -19.14 -32.33
C LEU A 211 23.37 -18.03 -33.33
N HIS A 212 22.39 -17.18 -33.00
CA HIS A 212 21.93 -16.15 -33.93
C HIS A 212 22.97 -15.04 -34.15
N PHE A 213 23.63 -14.57 -33.08
CA PHE A 213 24.72 -13.61 -33.20
C PHE A 213 25.93 -14.22 -33.90
N GLY A 214 26.31 -15.46 -33.59
CA GLY A 214 27.42 -16.15 -34.26
C GLY A 214 27.21 -16.27 -35.78
N VAL A 215 26.01 -16.70 -36.22
CA VAL A 215 25.66 -16.75 -37.65
C VAL A 215 25.72 -15.36 -38.30
N ALA A 216 25.29 -14.32 -37.59
CA ALA A 216 25.34 -12.95 -38.12
C ALA A 216 26.78 -12.43 -38.25
N ILE A 217 27.64 -12.70 -37.27
CA ILE A 217 29.06 -12.31 -37.27
C ILE A 217 29.81 -13.00 -38.42
N GLU A 218 29.65 -14.31 -38.59
CA GLU A 218 30.24 -15.08 -39.70
C GLU A 218 29.80 -14.55 -41.08
N ARG A 219 28.52 -14.15 -41.20
CA ARG A 219 28.01 -13.52 -42.42
C ARG A 219 28.59 -12.12 -42.63
N ALA A 220 28.69 -11.31 -41.57
CA ALA A 220 29.24 -9.97 -41.64
C ALA A 220 30.71 -9.98 -42.04
N GLN A 221 31.53 -10.88 -41.47
CA GLN A 221 32.93 -11.05 -41.85
C GLN A 221 33.10 -11.43 -43.33
N ARG A 222 32.19 -12.25 -43.88
CA ARG A 222 32.19 -12.58 -45.31
C ARG A 222 31.76 -11.41 -46.20
N LEU A 223 30.70 -10.68 -45.82
CA LEU A 223 30.09 -9.64 -46.65
C LEU A 223 30.80 -8.28 -46.55
N PHE A 224 31.46 -8.02 -45.43
CA PHE A 224 32.13 -6.77 -45.10
C PHE A 224 33.58 -7.04 -44.69
N PRO A 225 34.46 -7.46 -45.64
CA PRO A 225 35.82 -7.91 -45.32
C PRO A 225 36.71 -6.82 -44.69
N ASN A 226 36.32 -5.56 -44.80
CA ASN A 226 37.03 -4.41 -44.23
C ASN A 226 36.47 -3.97 -42.87
N LEU A 227 35.49 -4.67 -42.31
CA LEU A 227 34.91 -4.37 -41.00
C LEU A 227 35.49 -5.34 -39.95
N PRO A 228 36.40 -4.89 -39.07
CA PRO A 228 36.84 -5.70 -37.94
C PRO A 228 35.66 -5.94 -37.01
N VAL A 229 35.35 -7.20 -36.71
CA VAL A 229 34.30 -7.60 -35.77
C VAL A 229 34.90 -8.54 -34.72
N GLN A 230 34.75 -8.17 -33.46
CA GLN A 230 35.04 -9.01 -32.30
C GLN A 230 33.78 -9.18 -31.45
N PHE A 231 33.76 -10.20 -30.59
CA PHE A 231 32.63 -10.42 -29.71
C PHE A 231 33.08 -10.97 -28.35
N VAL A 232 32.29 -10.71 -27.32
CA VAL A 232 32.42 -11.30 -25.99
C VAL A 232 31.10 -11.94 -25.59
N VAL A 233 31.18 -13.09 -24.93
CA VAL A 233 30.02 -13.71 -24.30
C VAL A 233 30.06 -13.49 -22.80
N VAL A 234 29.01 -12.89 -22.24
CA VAL A 234 28.88 -12.58 -20.81
C VAL A 234 28.13 -13.69 -20.10
N ASP A 235 28.73 -14.24 -19.04
CA ASP A 235 28.28 -15.40 -18.28
C ASP A 235 28.42 -15.14 -16.76
N ASP A 236 27.99 -13.96 -16.31
CA ASP A 236 28.17 -13.44 -14.95
C ASP A 236 27.32 -14.14 -13.88
N ASP A 237 26.35 -14.98 -14.24
CA ASP A 237 25.52 -15.71 -13.28
C ASP A 237 26.34 -16.73 -12.47
N CYS A 238 26.44 -16.52 -11.16
CA CYS A 238 27.17 -17.41 -10.25
C CYS A 238 26.28 -18.46 -9.55
N ALA A 239 25.05 -18.67 -10.01
CA ALA A 239 24.15 -19.71 -9.47
C ALA A 239 24.73 -21.12 -9.60
N LEU A 240 25.53 -21.39 -10.64
CA LEU A 240 26.16 -22.69 -10.88
C LEU A 240 27.64 -22.66 -10.44
N SER A 241 28.04 -23.66 -9.63
CA SER A 241 29.39 -23.82 -9.10
C SER A 241 30.14 -25.06 -9.60
N GLU A 242 29.45 -26.02 -10.22
CA GLU A 242 30.09 -27.23 -10.74
C GLU A 242 30.96 -26.88 -11.96
N VAL A 243 32.23 -27.26 -11.93
CA VAL A 243 33.24 -26.93 -12.96
C VAL A 243 32.75 -27.27 -14.38
N ASP A 244 32.08 -28.42 -14.54
CA ASP A 244 31.55 -28.85 -15.84
C ASP A 244 30.36 -28.00 -16.33
N LEU A 245 29.61 -27.40 -15.41
CA LEU A 245 28.44 -26.56 -15.68
C LEU A 245 28.77 -25.07 -15.73
N MET A 246 29.99 -24.64 -15.41
CA MET A 246 30.43 -23.24 -15.50
C MET A 246 30.19 -22.63 -16.89
N LYS A 247 30.28 -23.46 -17.94
CA LYS A 247 30.03 -23.07 -19.35
C LYS A 247 28.57 -22.69 -19.61
N CYS A 248 27.67 -23.13 -18.74
CA CYS A 248 26.23 -22.92 -18.79
C CYS A 248 25.77 -21.72 -17.94
N ARG A 249 26.70 -20.98 -17.32
CA ARG A 249 26.37 -19.74 -16.59
C ARG A 249 25.70 -18.74 -17.52
N ARG A 250 24.59 -18.15 -17.09
CA ARG A 250 23.81 -17.20 -17.89
C ARG A 250 24.46 -15.82 -17.86
N GLY A 251 24.14 -14.99 -18.86
CA GLY A 251 24.42 -13.56 -18.81
C GLY A 251 23.24 -12.82 -18.17
N LEU A 252 23.48 -12.00 -17.15
CA LEU A 252 22.46 -11.29 -16.36
C LEU A 252 22.80 -9.78 -16.25
N ALA A 253 22.27 -9.12 -15.23
CA ALA A 253 22.34 -7.67 -15.04
C ALA A 253 23.78 -7.13 -14.90
N GLY A 254 24.73 -7.94 -14.46
CA GLY A 254 26.14 -7.54 -14.38
C GLY A 254 26.71 -7.14 -15.72
N SER A 255 26.21 -7.71 -16.83
CA SER A 255 26.59 -7.33 -18.20
C SER A 255 26.47 -5.82 -18.47
N LEU A 256 25.61 -5.10 -17.75
CA LEU A 256 25.45 -3.66 -17.89
C LEU A 256 26.68 -2.87 -17.42
N PHE A 257 27.43 -3.37 -16.42
CA PHE A 257 28.74 -2.80 -16.06
C PHE A 257 29.71 -2.86 -17.23
N LEU A 258 29.79 -4.03 -17.88
CA LEU A 258 30.64 -4.22 -19.05
C LEU A 258 30.24 -3.25 -20.17
N LEU A 259 28.94 -3.16 -20.49
CA LEU A 259 28.44 -2.23 -21.50
C LEU A 259 28.80 -0.77 -21.21
N LYS A 260 28.72 -0.35 -19.94
CA LYS A 260 29.07 1.01 -19.53
C LYS A 260 30.56 1.28 -19.70
N ILE A 261 31.41 0.36 -19.25
CA ILE A 261 32.87 0.52 -19.31
C ILE A 261 33.34 0.59 -20.76
N ILE A 262 32.97 -0.40 -21.58
CA ILE A 262 33.46 -0.46 -22.97
C ILE A 262 32.84 0.59 -23.87
N GLY A 263 31.61 1.02 -23.56
CA GLY A 263 30.97 2.14 -24.25
C GLY A 263 31.70 3.45 -23.98
N ALA A 264 32.11 3.71 -22.74
CA ALA A 264 32.90 4.86 -22.39
C ALA A 264 34.31 4.80 -23.02
N MET A 265 34.95 3.62 -23.04
CA MET A 265 36.21 3.41 -23.77
C MET A 265 36.08 3.70 -25.27
N ALA A 266 35.00 3.23 -25.90
CA ALA A 266 34.74 3.48 -27.32
C ALA A 266 34.56 4.98 -27.60
N GLU A 267 33.89 5.73 -26.72
CA GLU A 267 33.80 7.19 -26.83
C GLU A 267 35.10 7.92 -26.54
N ALA A 268 35.99 7.34 -25.73
CA ALA A 268 37.34 7.85 -25.50
C ALA A 268 38.28 7.59 -26.71
N GLY A 269 37.81 6.87 -27.73
CA GLY A 269 38.58 6.56 -28.95
C GLY A 269 39.48 5.33 -28.81
N GLU A 270 39.24 4.46 -27.83
CA GLU A 270 40.02 3.23 -27.66
C GLU A 270 39.86 2.26 -28.83
N SER A 271 40.94 1.52 -29.11
CA SER A 271 40.95 0.54 -30.20
C SER A 271 40.09 -0.69 -29.89
N LEU A 272 39.58 -1.35 -30.94
CA LEU A 272 38.78 -2.58 -30.80
C LEU A 272 39.54 -3.67 -30.03
N GLN A 273 40.85 -3.78 -30.27
CA GLN A 273 41.72 -4.75 -29.60
C GLN A 273 41.82 -4.48 -28.10
N ASN A 274 42.02 -3.22 -27.69
CA ASN A 274 42.05 -2.85 -26.28
C ASN A 274 40.70 -3.11 -25.61
N ILE A 275 39.61 -2.73 -26.27
CA ILE A 275 38.24 -3.00 -25.79
C ILE A 275 38.02 -4.50 -25.61
N SER A 276 38.46 -5.35 -26.55
CA SER A 276 38.31 -6.80 -26.44
C SER A 276 39.11 -7.39 -25.28
N VAL A 277 40.33 -6.92 -25.04
CA VAL A 277 41.13 -7.34 -23.88
C VAL A 277 40.43 -6.92 -22.58
N GLU A 278 39.91 -5.70 -22.53
CA GLU A 278 39.22 -5.20 -21.36
C GLU A 278 37.92 -5.95 -21.06
N CYS A 279 37.22 -6.41 -22.11
CA CYS A 279 36.01 -7.22 -21.96
C CYS A 279 36.28 -8.49 -21.15
N ASP A 280 37.37 -9.21 -21.45
CA ASP A 280 37.71 -10.45 -20.75
C ASP A 280 38.10 -10.17 -19.28
N LEU A 281 38.75 -9.04 -19.02
CA LEU A 281 39.14 -8.63 -17.66
C LEU A 281 37.94 -8.24 -16.80
N VAL A 282 37.05 -7.40 -17.33
CA VAL A 282 35.82 -6.99 -16.62
C VAL A 282 34.94 -8.22 -16.37
N LYS A 283 34.75 -9.06 -17.39
CA LYS A 283 33.97 -10.30 -17.30
C LYS A 283 34.46 -11.20 -16.16
N LYS A 284 35.78 -11.40 -16.04
CA LYS A 284 36.37 -12.23 -14.99
C LYS A 284 36.10 -11.68 -13.57
N ASN A 285 35.91 -10.38 -13.45
CA ASN A 285 35.70 -9.66 -12.19
C ASN A 285 34.23 -9.38 -11.90
N LEU A 286 33.32 -9.99 -12.64
CA LEU A 286 31.89 -9.76 -12.57
C LEU A 286 31.18 -11.01 -12.06
N SER A 287 30.26 -10.83 -11.12
CA SER A 287 29.42 -11.94 -10.63
C SER A 287 28.05 -11.46 -10.18
N THR A 288 27.02 -12.21 -10.58
CA THR A 288 25.62 -11.86 -10.39
C THR A 288 24.84 -13.06 -9.85
N ILE A 289 23.89 -12.82 -8.94
CA ILE A 289 22.94 -13.84 -8.49
C ILE A 289 21.53 -13.26 -8.39
N GLY A 290 20.53 -14.03 -8.84
CA GLY A 290 19.11 -13.66 -8.77
C GLY A 290 18.35 -14.38 -7.65
N LEU A 291 17.30 -13.73 -7.13
CA LEU A 291 16.34 -14.30 -6.19
C LEU A 291 14.92 -13.81 -6.56
N GLY A 292 13.95 -14.72 -6.63
CA GLY A 292 12.55 -14.41 -6.96
C GLY A 292 11.54 -14.90 -5.91
N LEU A 293 10.52 -14.09 -5.65
CA LEU A 293 9.33 -14.42 -4.86
C LEU A 293 8.13 -14.81 -5.73
N SER A 294 8.14 -14.42 -7.00
CA SER A 294 7.22 -14.89 -8.02
C SER A 294 7.95 -15.02 -9.36
N THR A 295 7.35 -15.72 -10.33
CA THR A 295 7.81 -15.69 -11.72
C THR A 295 6.98 -14.70 -12.55
N CYS A 296 7.49 -14.33 -13.72
CA CYS A 296 6.82 -13.39 -14.60
C CYS A 296 5.62 -13.99 -15.33
N SER A 297 4.59 -13.17 -15.59
CA SER A 297 3.54 -13.49 -16.54
C SER A 297 3.90 -12.97 -17.93
N LEU A 298 3.60 -13.72 -18.98
CA LEU A 298 3.79 -13.23 -20.35
C LEU A 298 2.51 -12.54 -20.84
N PRO A 299 2.57 -11.72 -21.91
CA PRO A 299 1.37 -11.07 -22.44
C PRO A 299 0.23 -12.01 -22.80
N ASP A 300 0.55 -13.20 -23.30
CA ASP A 300 -0.38 -14.20 -23.82
C ASP A 300 -0.73 -15.31 -22.81
N ARG A 301 0.02 -15.44 -21.71
CA ARG A 301 -0.15 -16.52 -20.73
C ARG A 301 0.21 -16.15 -19.30
N ALA A 302 -0.43 -16.83 -18.35
CA ALA A 302 -0.09 -16.76 -16.93
C ALA A 302 1.37 -17.23 -16.67
N PRO A 303 1.92 -16.96 -15.46
CA PRO A 303 3.27 -17.41 -15.12
C PRO A 303 3.46 -18.91 -15.33
N MET A 304 4.62 -19.29 -15.87
CA MET A 304 4.91 -20.71 -16.19
C MET A 304 5.19 -21.55 -14.94
N ILE A 305 5.66 -20.93 -13.86
CA ILE A 305 6.02 -21.59 -12.61
C ILE A 305 5.39 -20.84 -11.45
N ASP A 306 4.58 -21.53 -10.67
CA ASP A 306 4.05 -20.99 -9.41
C ASP A 306 5.08 -21.17 -8.29
N ILE A 307 5.34 -20.09 -7.55
CA ILE A 307 6.19 -20.10 -6.35
C ILE A 307 5.23 -20.06 -5.16
N ASP A 308 5.36 -21.03 -4.25
CA ASP A 308 4.52 -21.06 -3.05
C ASP A 308 4.76 -19.80 -2.20
N GLN A 309 3.72 -19.33 -1.50
CA GLN A 309 3.80 -18.12 -0.66
C GLN A 309 4.86 -18.24 0.47
N ASN A 310 5.29 -19.45 0.81
CA ASN A 310 6.31 -19.72 1.82
C ASN A 310 7.67 -20.10 1.23
N GLU A 311 7.88 -19.91 -0.07
CA GLU A 311 9.11 -20.23 -0.79
C GLU A 311 9.71 -19.01 -1.49
N MET A 312 11.01 -19.10 -1.79
CA MET A 312 11.73 -18.22 -2.71
C MET A 312 12.51 -19.09 -3.70
N HIS A 313 12.71 -18.59 -4.92
CA HIS A 313 13.54 -19.24 -5.93
C HIS A 313 14.92 -18.58 -5.98
N PHE A 314 15.93 -19.35 -5.58
CA PHE A 314 17.32 -18.90 -5.52
C PHE A 314 18.07 -19.22 -6.82
N GLY A 315 18.87 -18.27 -7.31
CA GLY A 315 19.60 -18.40 -8.57
C GLY A 315 18.67 -18.33 -9.79
N ILE A 316 17.65 -17.48 -9.76
CA ILE A 316 16.71 -17.30 -10.87
C ILE A 316 17.36 -16.51 -12.02
N GLY A 317 17.00 -16.86 -13.26
CA GLY A 317 17.41 -16.12 -14.47
C GLY A 317 16.37 -15.08 -14.88
N ILE A 318 16.57 -14.46 -16.04
CA ILE A 318 15.71 -13.38 -16.54
C ILE A 318 14.54 -13.84 -17.44
N HIS A 319 14.45 -15.11 -17.83
CA HIS A 319 13.38 -15.62 -18.72
C HIS A 319 12.25 -16.37 -17.99
N GLY A 320 12.11 -16.19 -16.67
CA GLY A 320 11.17 -16.97 -15.86
C GLY A 320 11.54 -18.46 -15.73
N GLU A 321 12.82 -18.80 -15.98
CA GLU A 321 13.38 -20.13 -15.81
C GLU A 321 13.37 -20.55 -14.33
N SER A 322 13.34 -21.86 -14.07
CA SER A 322 13.58 -22.38 -12.72
C SER A 322 14.94 -21.90 -12.20
N GLY A 323 14.97 -21.41 -10.96
CA GLY A 323 16.22 -21.13 -10.28
C GLY A 323 17.00 -22.41 -9.98
N MET A 324 18.23 -22.25 -9.46
CA MET A 324 19.07 -23.36 -9.00
C MET A 324 18.32 -24.26 -8.00
N ARG A 325 17.59 -23.66 -7.06
CA ARG A 325 16.80 -24.36 -6.04
C ARG A 325 15.73 -23.47 -5.44
N ARG A 326 14.73 -24.10 -4.83
CA ARG A 326 13.76 -23.44 -3.95
C ARG A 326 14.31 -23.41 -2.53
N ILE A 327 14.10 -22.30 -1.84
CA ILE A 327 14.48 -22.12 -0.43
C ILE A 327 13.26 -21.63 0.37
N PRO A 328 13.20 -21.86 1.68
CA PRO A 328 12.14 -21.28 2.52
C PRO A 328 12.12 -19.76 2.44
N LEU A 329 10.94 -19.15 2.61
CA LEU A 329 10.79 -17.70 2.75
C LEU A 329 11.62 -17.19 3.94
N MET A 330 12.45 -16.18 3.69
CA MET A 330 13.32 -15.51 4.66
C MET A 330 13.06 -14.00 4.68
N ASP A 331 13.56 -13.31 5.70
CA ASP A 331 13.65 -11.85 5.66
C ASP A 331 14.76 -11.37 4.70
N ALA A 332 14.75 -10.08 4.37
CA ALA A 332 15.71 -9.49 3.43
C ALA A 332 17.18 -9.68 3.87
N LYS A 333 17.46 -9.56 5.17
CA LYS A 333 18.80 -9.71 5.74
C LYS A 333 19.38 -11.10 5.48
N ASN A 334 18.61 -12.14 5.79
CA ASN A 334 19.04 -13.53 5.58
C ASN A 334 19.11 -13.89 4.09
N ALA A 335 18.17 -13.41 3.28
CA ALA A 335 18.19 -13.61 1.84
C ALA A 335 19.46 -12.99 1.21
N VAL A 336 19.77 -11.73 1.54
CA VAL A 336 21.00 -11.05 1.11
C VAL A 336 22.23 -11.80 1.58
N HIS A 337 22.27 -12.27 2.83
CA HIS A 337 23.40 -13.04 3.33
C HIS A 337 23.72 -14.27 2.46
N VAL A 338 22.70 -15.06 2.08
CA VAL A 338 22.87 -16.23 1.23
C VAL A 338 23.30 -15.86 -0.20
N MET A 339 22.75 -14.79 -0.76
CA MET A 339 23.15 -14.27 -2.08
C MET A 339 24.61 -13.83 -2.08
N MET A 340 25.03 -13.03 -1.10
CA MET A 340 26.40 -12.53 -1.00
C MET A 340 27.40 -13.66 -0.78
N GLN A 341 27.11 -14.62 0.12
CA GLN A 341 27.96 -15.80 0.28
C GLN A 341 28.16 -16.57 -1.03
N THR A 342 27.09 -16.69 -1.83
CA THR A 342 27.13 -17.37 -3.13
C THR A 342 27.98 -16.60 -4.13
N ILE A 343 27.86 -15.27 -4.21
CA ILE A 343 28.69 -14.44 -5.09
C ILE A 343 30.19 -14.61 -4.77
N PHE A 344 30.57 -14.52 -3.50
CA PHE A 344 31.99 -14.66 -3.13
C PHE A 344 32.51 -16.08 -3.35
N THR A 345 31.74 -17.09 -2.95
CA THR A 345 32.18 -18.50 -3.04
C THR A 345 32.18 -19.01 -4.47
N ASN A 346 31.09 -18.80 -5.22
CA ASN A 346 30.94 -19.37 -6.56
C ASN A 346 31.44 -18.41 -7.64
N GLY A 347 31.24 -17.10 -7.46
CA GLY A 347 31.57 -16.09 -8.46
C GLY A 347 33.06 -15.80 -8.49
N PHE A 348 33.61 -15.41 -7.34
CA PHE A 348 35.02 -15.02 -7.21
C PHE A 348 35.97 -16.13 -6.78
N ASP A 349 35.45 -17.30 -6.34
CA ASP A 349 36.23 -18.41 -5.79
C ASP A 349 37.12 -17.99 -4.60
N ILE A 350 36.61 -17.08 -3.77
CA ILE A 350 37.34 -16.49 -2.63
C ILE A 350 36.42 -16.49 -1.41
N LYS A 351 36.97 -16.81 -0.23
CA LYS A 351 36.27 -16.49 1.02
C LYS A 351 36.42 -15.00 1.29
N CYS A 352 35.33 -14.34 1.62
CA CYS A 352 35.31 -12.90 1.85
C CYS A 352 36.38 -12.42 2.86
N ASP A 353 36.69 -13.22 3.87
CA ASP A 353 37.70 -12.90 4.90
C ASP A 353 39.16 -13.05 4.43
N ASP A 354 39.39 -13.63 3.24
CA ASP A 354 40.71 -13.91 2.67
C ASP A 354 41.19 -12.81 1.68
N LEU A 355 40.39 -11.75 1.45
CA LEU A 355 40.75 -10.65 0.54
C LEU A 355 41.82 -9.73 1.16
N SER A 356 42.85 -9.39 0.38
CA SER A 356 43.81 -8.34 0.75
C SER A 356 43.15 -6.94 0.66
N ASP A 357 43.70 -5.94 1.34
CA ASP A 357 43.10 -4.58 1.35
C ASP A 357 43.04 -3.95 -0.06
N SER A 358 43.96 -4.30 -0.96
CA SER A 358 43.93 -3.90 -2.37
C SER A 358 42.85 -4.60 -3.21
N GLU A 359 42.25 -5.68 -2.72
CA GLU A 359 41.23 -6.47 -3.44
C GLU A 359 39.81 -6.21 -2.93
N LYS A 360 39.64 -5.25 -2.00
CA LYS A 360 38.37 -4.93 -1.33
C LYS A 360 37.60 -3.80 -2.00
N LEU A 361 37.87 -3.49 -3.27
CA LEU A 361 37.21 -2.38 -3.97
C LEU A 361 36.14 -2.90 -4.94
N PHE A 362 34.88 -2.50 -4.75
CA PHE A 362 33.75 -3.02 -5.53
C PHE A 362 32.77 -1.95 -6.00
N ALA A 363 32.23 -2.12 -7.21
CA ALA A 363 30.97 -1.48 -7.61
C ALA A 363 29.82 -2.49 -7.47
N VAL A 364 28.67 -1.99 -7.01
CA VAL A 364 27.50 -2.81 -6.64
C VAL A 364 26.30 -2.39 -7.48
N MET A 365 25.58 -3.36 -8.02
CA MET A 365 24.30 -3.16 -8.70
C MET A 365 23.21 -4.02 -8.07
N ILE A 366 22.14 -3.38 -7.61
CA ILE A 366 20.92 -4.01 -7.09
C ILE A 366 19.82 -3.79 -8.12
N ASN A 367 19.47 -4.84 -8.84
CA ASN A 367 18.54 -4.78 -9.96
C ASN A 367 17.20 -5.43 -9.60
N SER A 368 16.10 -4.69 -9.79
CA SER A 368 14.73 -5.22 -9.76
C SER A 368 14.43 -6.00 -11.04
N LEU A 369 13.88 -7.20 -10.88
CA LEU A 369 13.44 -8.04 -11.99
C LEU A 369 12.05 -7.65 -12.51
N GLY A 370 11.41 -6.60 -11.98
CA GLY A 370 10.14 -6.10 -12.48
C GLY A 370 9.31 -5.37 -11.44
N SER A 371 8.66 -6.12 -10.55
CA SER A 371 7.58 -5.60 -9.69
C SER A 371 7.99 -5.22 -8.25
N VAL A 372 9.29 -5.28 -7.92
CA VAL A 372 9.77 -4.96 -6.56
C VAL A 372 9.60 -3.47 -6.27
N SER A 373 9.04 -3.15 -5.10
CA SER A 373 8.79 -1.76 -4.71
C SER A 373 10.08 -1.02 -4.35
N GLN A 374 10.07 0.31 -4.45
CA GLN A 374 11.22 1.14 -4.03
C GLN A 374 11.53 1.00 -2.54
N LEU A 375 10.52 0.72 -1.71
CA LEU A 375 10.70 0.41 -0.29
C LEU A 375 11.55 -0.85 -0.12
N GLU A 376 11.19 -1.93 -0.80
CA GLU A 376 11.93 -3.19 -0.76
C GLU A 376 13.34 -3.03 -1.34
N MET A 377 13.49 -2.31 -2.46
CA MET A 377 14.80 -2.03 -3.07
C MET A 377 15.74 -1.29 -2.11
N ASN A 378 15.24 -0.32 -1.35
CA ASN A 378 16.02 0.40 -0.34
C ASN A 378 16.42 -0.50 0.83
N VAL A 379 15.52 -1.36 1.30
CA VAL A 379 15.83 -2.34 2.36
C VAL A 379 16.95 -3.28 1.90
N VAL A 380 16.81 -3.90 0.72
CA VAL A 380 17.82 -4.82 0.16
C VAL A 380 19.16 -4.10 -0.06
N THR A 381 19.14 -2.88 -0.59
CA THR A 381 20.36 -2.06 -0.78
C THR A 381 21.05 -1.83 0.57
N GLY A 382 20.30 -1.46 1.61
CA GLY A 382 20.84 -1.28 2.96
C GLY A 382 21.47 -2.55 3.54
N GLU A 383 20.84 -3.71 3.35
CA GLU A 383 21.37 -5.01 3.80
C GLU A 383 22.64 -5.40 3.05
N VAL A 384 22.72 -5.17 1.73
CA VAL A 384 23.93 -5.44 0.93
C VAL A 384 25.10 -4.56 1.39
N LEU A 385 24.87 -3.26 1.57
CA LEU A 385 25.91 -2.33 2.01
C LEU A 385 26.39 -2.64 3.42
N GLN A 386 25.49 -2.96 4.35
CA GLN A 386 25.85 -3.40 5.70
C GLN A 386 26.66 -4.69 5.68
N TRP A 387 26.29 -5.66 4.84
CA TRP A 387 27.03 -6.91 4.70
C TRP A 387 28.46 -6.69 4.20
N LEU A 388 28.64 -5.86 3.16
CA LEU A 388 29.95 -5.51 2.59
C LEU A 388 30.80 -4.73 3.59
N MET A 389 30.22 -3.73 4.27
CA MET A 389 30.91 -2.92 5.27
C MET A 389 31.36 -3.76 6.47
N ALA A 390 30.53 -4.70 6.95
CA ALA A 390 30.88 -5.62 8.02
C ALA A 390 32.06 -6.54 7.66
N LYS A 391 32.33 -6.72 6.36
CA LYS A 391 33.48 -7.47 5.83
C LYS A 391 34.67 -6.59 5.45
N GLY A 392 34.61 -5.28 5.73
CA GLY A 392 35.66 -4.33 5.40
C GLY A 392 35.80 -4.06 3.90
N ILE A 393 34.78 -4.39 3.09
CA ILE A 393 34.78 -4.16 1.65
C ILE A 393 34.40 -2.71 1.37
N GLN A 394 35.24 -2.01 0.61
CA GLN A 394 35.01 -0.66 0.14
C GLN A 394 34.16 -0.67 -1.13
N VAL A 395 33.00 -0.02 -1.05
CA VAL A 395 32.10 0.13 -2.20
C VAL A 395 32.30 1.51 -2.82
N VAL A 396 32.75 1.55 -4.08
CA VAL A 396 32.99 2.82 -4.79
C VAL A 396 31.72 3.39 -5.39
N ARG A 397 30.85 2.54 -5.96
CA ARG A 397 29.63 2.98 -6.62
C ARG A 397 28.50 2.00 -6.35
N VAL A 398 27.30 2.56 -6.16
CA VAL A 398 26.06 1.82 -5.97
C VAL A 398 25.07 2.23 -7.05
N TYR A 399 24.54 1.23 -7.74
CA TYR A 399 23.48 1.38 -8.74
C TYR A 399 22.28 0.59 -8.26
N THR A 400 21.12 1.22 -8.17
CA THR A 400 19.88 0.57 -7.73
C THR A 400 18.73 0.97 -8.64
N GLY A 401 17.87 0.01 -8.99
CA GLY A 401 16.67 0.28 -9.78
C GLY A 401 16.25 -0.88 -10.66
N THR A 402 15.42 -0.57 -11.65
CA THR A 402 14.90 -1.53 -12.64
C THR A 402 15.75 -1.44 -13.90
N LEU A 403 16.76 -2.32 -14.02
CA LEU A 403 17.86 -2.17 -14.98
C LEU A 403 17.85 -3.27 -16.06
N MET A 404 17.62 -4.51 -15.67
CA MET A 404 17.42 -5.64 -16.57
C MET A 404 16.33 -6.53 -15.98
N THR A 405 15.12 -6.43 -16.53
CA THR A 405 13.93 -7.05 -15.93
C THR A 405 13.70 -8.47 -16.41
N SER A 406 12.67 -9.10 -15.84
CA SER A 406 11.95 -10.24 -16.36
C SER A 406 10.46 -9.87 -16.30
N ILE A 407 10.05 -8.87 -17.10
CA ILE A 407 8.68 -8.33 -17.15
C ILE A 407 8.18 -7.87 -15.77
N ASP A 408 7.31 -8.65 -15.12
CA ASP A 408 6.64 -8.35 -13.85
C ASP A 408 7.06 -9.31 -12.74
N MET A 409 8.24 -9.93 -12.87
CA MET A 409 8.79 -10.80 -11.83
C MET A 409 9.01 -10.01 -10.53
N HIS A 410 8.50 -10.54 -9.41
CA HIS A 410 8.81 -10.02 -8.09
C HIS A 410 10.11 -10.66 -7.60
N GLY A 411 11.23 -10.03 -7.90
CA GLY A 411 12.54 -10.55 -7.54
C GLY A 411 13.64 -9.52 -7.75
N ILE A 412 14.82 -9.82 -7.21
CA ILE A 412 16.00 -8.96 -7.31
C ILE A 412 17.19 -9.76 -7.82
N SER A 413 18.18 -9.06 -8.36
CA SER A 413 19.52 -9.59 -8.60
C SER A 413 20.57 -8.65 -8.03
N ILE A 414 21.64 -9.23 -7.50
CA ILE A 414 22.79 -8.50 -6.98
C ILE A 414 23.95 -8.81 -7.91
N SER A 415 24.58 -7.77 -8.47
CA SER A 415 25.77 -7.88 -9.30
C SER A 415 26.92 -7.14 -8.61
N LEU A 416 28.07 -7.79 -8.49
CA LEU A 416 29.31 -7.20 -7.99
C LEU A 416 30.34 -7.15 -9.11
N LEU A 417 30.94 -5.98 -9.29
CA LEU A 417 32.15 -5.80 -10.09
C LEU A 417 33.31 -5.52 -9.13
N ARG A 418 34.27 -6.44 -9.05
CA ARG A 418 35.54 -6.18 -8.35
C ARG A 418 36.37 -5.21 -9.19
N ILE A 419 36.83 -4.12 -8.59
CA ILE A 419 37.59 -3.08 -9.29
C ILE A 419 39.07 -3.44 -9.27
N ASP A 420 39.54 -4.10 -10.33
CA ASP A 420 40.96 -4.44 -10.51
C ASP A 420 41.76 -3.27 -11.11
N LYS A 421 41.08 -2.30 -11.76
CA LYS A 421 41.69 -1.09 -12.34
C LYS A 421 40.90 0.16 -11.94
N GLU A 422 41.58 1.17 -11.41
CA GLU A 422 40.95 2.44 -11.02
C GLU A 422 40.25 3.14 -12.20
N GLU A 423 40.78 3.02 -13.43
CA GLU A 423 40.19 3.57 -14.65
C GLU A 423 38.73 3.09 -14.89
N TRP A 424 38.35 1.91 -14.36
CA TRP A 424 36.96 1.45 -14.46
C TRP A 424 36.00 2.36 -13.72
N ILE A 425 36.44 2.99 -12.62
CA ILE A 425 35.64 3.97 -11.89
C ILE A 425 35.38 5.19 -12.78
N ASP A 426 36.41 5.69 -13.46
CA ASP A 426 36.28 6.82 -14.39
C ASP A 426 35.34 6.48 -15.55
N TYR A 427 35.44 5.27 -16.12
CA TYR A 427 34.52 4.83 -17.17
C TYR A 427 33.09 4.61 -16.67
N LEU A 428 32.89 4.20 -15.42
CA LEU A 428 31.57 4.11 -14.81
C LEU A 428 30.93 5.49 -14.62
N ASP A 429 31.74 6.47 -14.21
CA ASP A 429 31.32 7.87 -13.99
C ASP A 429 31.23 8.69 -15.28
N ALA A 430 31.83 8.22 -16.37
CA ALA A 430 31.84 8.91 -17.65
C ALA A 430 30.40 9.24 -18.10
N PRO A 431 30.14 10.45 -18.65
CA PRO A 431 28.81 10.84 -19.09
C PRO A 431 28.23 9.87 -20.12
N THR A 432 26.91 9.69 -20.09
CA THR A 432 26.19 8.87 -21.08
C THR A 432 24.90 9.56 -21.51
N GLY A 433 24.54 9.39 -22.78
CA GLY A 433 23.24 9.82 -23.33
C GLY A 433 22.12 8.81 -23.13
N CYS A 434 22.41 7.67 -22.49
CA CYS A 434 21.45 6.60 -22.26
C CYS A 434 20.52 6.94 -21.10
N HIS A 435 19.23 7.10 -21.39
CA HIS A 435 18.23 7.46 -20.38
C HIS A 435 18.00 6.39 -19.31
N ALA A 436 18.41 5.14 -19.55
CA ALA A 436 18.21 4.02 -18.62
C ALA A 436 19.42 3.75 -17.73
N TRP A 437 20.58 4.36 -17.97
CA TRP A 437 21.72 4.21 -17.07
C TRP A 437 21.50 5.05 -15.80
N PRO A 438 21.42 4.43 -14.61
CA PRO A 438 21.19 5.15 -13.37
C PRO A 438 22.41 5.99 -12.99
N MET A 439 22.17 7.10 -12.30
CA MET A 439 23.24 7.86 -11.65
C MET A 439 23.84 6.99 -10.53
N GLY A 440 25.15 6.73 -10.60
CA GLY A 440 25.86 6.03 -9.53
C GLY A 440 25.90 6.87 -8.26
N THR A 441 25.64 6.25 -7.12
CA THR A 441 25.80 6.90 -5.81
C THR A 441 27.02 6.36 -5.08
N ILE A 442 27.55 7.15 -4.15
CA ILE A 442 28.67 6.77 -3.30
C ILE A 442 28.11 6.51 -1.90
N PRO A 443 28.37 5.35 -1.29
CA PRO A 443 27.89 5.06 0.06
C PRO A 443 28.64 5.92 1.08
N SER A 444 27.98 6.20 2.21
CA SER A 444 28.59 6.89 3.36
C SER A 444 29.78 6.10 3.90
N GLU A 445 30.88 6.78 4.25
CA GLU A 445 32.14 6.17 4.70
C GLU A 445 32.01 5.42 6.05
N ASN A 446 31.01 5.73 6.88
CA ASN A 446 30.70 4.98 8.10
C ASN A 446 29.20 5.03 8.49
N LEU A 447 28.82 4.13 9.42
CA LEU A 447 27.44 3.98 9.92
C LEU A 447 26.94 5.18 10.75
N ASP A 448 27.83 6.01 11.29
CA ASP A 448 27.43 7.16 12.11
C ASP A 448 27.22 8.42 11.26
N ALA A 449 27.86 8.50 10.09
CA ALA A 449 27.88 9.69 9.24
C ALA A 449 26.59 9.90 8.45
N TYR A 450 25.76 8.87 8.26
CA TYR A 450 24.47 9.03 7.57
C TYR A 450 23.33 9.53 8.47
N ILE A 451 23.54 9.55 9.80
CA ILE A 451 22.56 10.07 10.76
C ILE A 451 22.94 11.50 11.14
N LEU A 452 22.21 12.46 10.57
CA LEU A 452 22.29 13.83 11.07
C LEU A 452 21.73 13.86 12.50
N LYS A 453 22.60 14.11 13.48
CA LYS A 453 22.18 14.23 14.87
C LYS A 453 21.20 15.40 15.00
N TYR A 454 20.02 15.09 15.54
CA TYR A 454 19.01 16.10 15.83
C TYR A 454 19.61 17.15 16.79
N PRO A 455 19.53 18.45 16.47
CA PRO A 455 19.97 19.49 17.39
C PRO A 455 19.08 19.42 18.64
N SER A 456 19.70 19.30 19.82
CA SER A 456 18.96 19.16 21.08
C SER A 456 17.88 20.25 21.22
N MET A 457 16.67 19.85 21.63
CA MET A 457 15.57 20.77 21.96
C MET A 457 15.75 21.49 23.29
N ASP A 458 16.86 21.27 24.00
CA ASP A 458 17.17 21.95 25.27
C ASP A 458 17.12 23.49 25.13
N SER A 459 17.37 24.04 23.93
CA SER A 459 17.27 25.49 23.65
C SER A 459 15.85 26.01 23.40
N LEU A 460 14.87 25.12 23.18
CA LEU A 460 13.45 25.47 23.00
C LEU A 460 12.62 25.27 24.27
N GLN A 461 13.25 24.82 25.36
CA GLN A 461 12.79 25.13 26.71
C GLN A 461 12.96 26.63 26.94
N ILE A 462 12.12 27.44 26.29
CA ILE A 462 11.77 28.73 26.84
C ILE A 462 11.18 28.40 28.19
N ILE A 463 11.99 28.67 29.20
CA ILE A 463 11.68 28.80 30.59
C ILE A 463 10.26 29.38 30.72
N ASP A 464 9.27 28.51 30.88
CA ASP A 464 7.95 28.91 31.35
C ASP A 464 8.02 28.99 32.88
N GLU A 465 8.86 29.90 33.38
CA GLU A 465 9.04 30.16 34.83
C GLU A 465 7.83 30.89 35.45
N GLY A 466 6.67 30.94 34.78
CA GLY A 466 5.53 31.70 35.29
C GLY A 466 4.14 31.22 34.88
N ASN A 467 3.99 30.37 33.86
CA ASN A 467 2.69 29.99 33.32
C ASN A 467 2.48 28.47 33.34
N ASP A 468 2.80 27.84 34.48
CA ASP A 468 2.39 26.47 34.77
C ASP A 468 0.85 26.40 34.89
N LEU A 469 0.17 26.41 33.74
CA LEU A 469 -1.27 26.21 33.58
C LEU A 469 -1.71 24.89 34.27
N THR A 470 -0.77 23.98 34.55
CA THR A 470 -1.02 22.69 35.18
C THR A 470 -1.03 22.72 36.72
N ARG A 471 -0.41 23.71 37.37
CA ARG A 471 -0.47 23.86 38.85
C ARG A 471 -1.82 24.36 39.37
N ASN A 472 -2.60 25.03 38.52
CA ASN A 472 -3.91 25.58 38.86
C ASN A 472 -5.08 24.74 38.34
N ALA A 473 -4.82 23.56 37.75
CA ALA A 473 -5.86 22.69 37.25
C ALA A 473 -6.75 22.20 38.40
N ILE A 474 -8.07 22.25 38.21
CA ILE A 474 -9.01 21.69 39.18
C ILE A 474 -8.83 20.17 39.28
N THR A 475 -8.78 19.68 40.52
CA THR A 475 -8.68 18.27 40.84
C THR A 475 -9.98 17.71 41.37
N VAL A 476 -10.29 16.47 41.00
CA VAL A 476 -11.41 15.68 41.56
C VAL A 476 -10.97 14.87 42.78
N ASP A 477 -11.93 14.32 43.52
CA ASP A 477 -11.62 13.45 44.65
C ASP A 477 -11.04 12.08 44.22
N GLU A 478 -10.48 11.34 45.18
CA GLU A 478 -9.83 10.05 44.90
C GLU A 478 -10.80 9.02 44.32
N LYS A 479 -12.07 9.06 44.72
CA LYS A 479 -13.09 8.12 44.26
C LYS A 479 -13.46 8.41 42.81
N GLU A 480 -13.68 9.67 42.47
CA GLU A 480 -13.96 10.11 41.10
C GLU A 480 -12.76 9.84 40.17
N SER A 481 -11.54 10.17 40.63
CA SER A 481 -10.30 9.85 39.91
C SER A 481 -10.18 8.36 39.59
N LEU A 482 -10.51 7.49 40.55
CA LEU A 482 -10.48 6.03 40.35
C LEU A 482 -11.54 5.56 39.36
N GLU A 483 -12.73 6.16 39.35
CA GLU A 483 -13.78 5.86 38.36
C GLU A 483 -13.34 6.28 36.95
N TYR A 484 -12.76 7.48 36.79
CA TYR A 484 -12.20 7.92 35.50
C TYR A 484 -11.10 6.98 35.01
N ARG A 485 -10.19 6.62 35.91
CA ARG A 485 -9.12 5.66 35.62
C ARG A 485 -9.66 4.34 35.07
N ASN A 486 -10.66 3.76 35.74
CA ASN A 486 -11.22 2.48 35.33
C ASN A 486 -12.03 2.57 34.02
N LEU A 487 -12.74 3.68 33.81
CA LEU A 487 -13.46 3.93 32.56
C LEU A 487 -12.50 4.06 31.38
N ILE A 488 -11.43 4.84 31.52
CA ILE A 488 -10.40 5.02 30.47
C ILE A 488 -9.77 3.69 30.09
N LEU A 489 -9.37 2.87 31.07
CA LEU A 489 -8.84 1.54 30.79
C LEU A 489 -9.83 0.64 30.06
N THR A 490 -11.12 0.76 30.38
CA THR A 490 -12.18 -0.02 29.71
C THR A 490 -12.29 0.39 28.25
N ILE A 491 -12.37 1.70 27.98
CA ILE A 491 -12.41 2.25 26.62
C ILE A 491 -11.18 1.80 25.81
N CYS A 492 -9.98 1.90 26.39
CA CYS A 492 -8.74 1.48 25.73
C CYS A 492 -8.78 -0.01 25.37
N ASN A 493 -9.24 -0.86 26.29
CA ASN A 493 -9.37 -2.29 26.02
C ASN A 493 -10.41 -2.60 24.94
N THR A 494 -11.56 -1.90 24.94
CA THR A 494 -12.59 -2.06 23.90
C THR A 494 -12.06 -1.72 22.52
N LEU A 495 -11.31 -0.62 22.38
CA LEU A 495 -10.70 -0.24 21.10
C LEU A 495 -9.69 -1.28 20.62
N LYS A 496 -8.80 -1.76 21.49
CA LYS A 496 -7.84 -2.82 21.17
C LYS A 496 -8.52 -4.12 20.72
N GLN A 497 -9.57 -4.54 21.42
CA GLN A 497 -10.31 -5.76 21.08
C GLN A 497 -11.04 -5.66 19.74
N ASN A 498 -11.35 -4.46 19.27
CA ASN A 498 -12.04 -4.21 18.00
C ASN A 498 -11.09 -3.82 16.86
N GLU A 499 -9.76 -3.89 17.05
CA GLU A 499 -8.76 -3.51 16.05
C GLU A 499 -9.02 -4.10 14.66
N GLN A 500 -9.12 -5.42 14.56
CA GLN A 500 -9.33 -6.10 13.27
C GLN A 500 -10.67 -5.72 12.62
N LYS A 501 -11.70 -5.50 13.43
CA LYS A 501 -13.02 -5.11 12.93
C LYS A 501 -12.99 -3.70 12.35
N LEU A 502 -12.32 -2.78 13.04
CA LEU A 502 -12.16 -1.39 12.59
C LEU A 502 -11.31 -1.33 11.31
N ASN A 503 -10.19 -2.08 11.24
CA ASN A 503 -9.40 -2.21 10.01
C ASN A 503 -10.22 -2.78 8.84
N TYR A 504 -11.07 -3.78 9.11
CA TYR A 504 -11.95 -4.34 8.10
C TYR A 504 -13.00 -3.34 7.59
N LEU A 505 -13.61 -2.54 8.48
CA LEU A 505 -14.53 -1.48 8.09
C LEU A 505 -13.82 -0.41 7.24
N ASP A 506 -12.60 -0.05 7.62
CA ASP A 506 -11.80 0.97 6.94
C ASP A 506 -11.29 0.51 5.56
N SER A 507 -10.99 -0.79 5.40
CA SER A 507 -10.46 -1.34 4.14
C SER A 507 -11.35 -1.18 2.89
N GLU A 508 -12.64 -0.82 3.05
CA GLU A 508 -13.51 -0.53 1.89
C GLU A 508 -13.18 0.80 1.21
N CYS A 509 -12.66 1.78 1.97
CA CYS A 509 -12.56 3.16 1.50
C CYS A 509 -11.34 3.94 2.00
N GLY A 510 -10.56 3.34 2.90
CA GLY A 510 -9.28 3.79 3.42
C GLY A 510 -8.18 2.75 3.15
N ASP A 511 -7.09 2.84 3.90
CA ASP A 511 -5.95 1.93 3.89
C ASP A 511 -6.10 0.73 4.84
N GLY A 512 -7.19 0.67 5.61
CA GLY A 512 -7.47 -0.46 6.47
C GLY A 512 -6.64 -0.46 7.76
N ASP A 513 -6.28 0.72 8.26
CA ASP A 513 -5.38 0.91 9.41
C ASP A 513 -6.03 1.65 10.60
N CYS A 514 -7.29 2.11 10.47
CA CYS A 514 -8.00 2.84 11.50
C CYS A 514 -7.99 2.14 12.87
N GLY A 515 -8.24 0.83 12.88
CA GLY A 515 -8.20 0.00 14.08
C GLY A 515 -6.82 -0.13 14.68
N SER A 516 -5.79 -0.34 13.87
CA SER A 516 -4.40 -0.43 14.35
C SER A 516 -3.92 0.91 14.91
N THR A 517 -4.32 2.03 14.29
CA THR A 517 -4.05 3.38 14.79
C THR A 517 -4.69 3.62 16.15
N LEU A 518 -5.99 3.30 16.31
CA LEU A 518 -6.70 3.43 17.58
C LEU A 518 -6.19 2.47 18.67
N SER A 519 -5.81 1.24 18.29
CA SER A 519 -5.20 0.24 19.18
C SER A 519 -3.84 0.72 19.71
N LYS A 520 -3.02 1.33 18.85
CA LYS A 520 -1.76 1.98 19.25
C LYS A 520 -2.00 3.11 20.27
N ALA A 521 -2.93 4.02 19.98
CA ALA A 521 -3.29 5.10 20.89
C ALA A 521 -3.79 4.58 22.24
N ALA A 522 -4.70 3.60 22.22
CA ALA A 522 -5.24 2.96 23.40
C ALA A 522 -4.15 2.30 24.26
N ASN A 523 -3.17 1.62 23.65
CA ASN A 523 -2.04 1.03 24.37
C ASN A 523 -1.21 2.10 25.11
N ILE A 524 -0.91 3.22 24.45
CA ILE A 524 -0.09 4.28 25.04
C ILE A 524 -0.83 4.95 26.21
N ILE A 525 -2.12 5.25 26.06
CA ILE A 525 -2.95 5.82 27.13
C ILE A 525 -3.05 4.85 28.32
N MET A 526 -3.29 3.57 28.03
CA MET A 526 -3.43 2.53 29.05
C MET A 526 -2.17 2.44 29.92
N VAL A 527 -0.99 2.34 29.29
CA VAL A 527 0.30 2.33 30.00
C VAL A 527 0.52 3.62 30.79
N SER A 528 0.24 4.79 30.18
CA SER A 528 0.45 6.09 30.83
C SER A 528 -0.43 6.29 32.06
N VAL A 529 -1.66 5.78 32.03
CA VAL A 529 -2.57 5.79 33.19
C VAL A 529 -2.18 4.72 34.23
N GLU A 530 -1.68 3.57 33.80
CA GLU A 530 -1.23 2.49 34.70
C GLU A 530 0.03 2.86 35.48
N GLU A 531 0.96 3.53 34.83
CA GLU A 531 2.22 4.01 35.41
C GLU A 531 2.08 5.37 36.13
N ASN A 532 0.87 5.92 36.20
CA ASN A 532 0.56 7.25 36.77
C ASN A 532 1.32 8.41 36.11
N LEU A 533 1.71 8.26 34.83
CA LEU A 533 2.23 9.35 34.02
C LEU A 533 1.13 10.36 33.66
N PHE A 534 -0.09 9.88 33.47
CA PHE A 534 -1.28 10.71 33.27
C PHE A 534 -2.13 10.75 34.54
N SER A 535 -2.33 11.95 35.08
CA SER A 535 -3.11 12.13 36.31
C SER A 535 -4.61 12.14 36.04
N THR A 536 -5.30 11.06 36.41
CA THR A 536 -6.77 10.99 36.33
C THR A 536 -7.48 11.86 37.35
N ALA A 537 -6.75 12.41 38.32
CA ALA A 537 -7.27 13.35 39.30
C ALA A 537 -7.42 14.77 38.74
N ALA A 538 -6.79 15.12 37.62
CA ALA A 538 -6.84 16.44 37.01
C ALA A 538 -7.33 16.35 35.54
N PRO A 539 -8.65 16.33 35.29
CA PRO A 539 -9.22 16.06 33.96
C PRO A 539 -8.72 17.01 32.84
N GLY A 540 -8.58 18.31 33.13
CA GLY A 540 -8.03 19.27 32.17
C GLY A 540 -6.60 18.93 31.74
N LYS A 541 -5.74 18.59 32.70
CA LYS A 541 -4.36 18.16 32.44
C LYS A 541 -4.31 16.83 31.71
N LEU A 542 -5.12 15.85 32.12
CA LEU A 542 -5.26 14.57 31.44
C LEU A 542 -5.61 14.73 29.96
N PHE A 543 -6.58 15.60 29.63
CA PHE A 543 -6.96 15.87 28.24
C PHE A 543 -5.79 16.51 27.45
N SER A 544 -5.06 17.46 28.05
CA SER A 544 -3.88 18.05 27.44
C SER A 544 -2.77 17.02 27.17
N ASP A 545 -2.54 16.09 28.11
CA ASP A 545 -1.54 15.02 27.97
C ASP A 545 -1.92 14.01 26.89
N ILE A 546 -3.20 13.63 26.81
CA ILE A 546 -3.71 12.78 25.72
C ILE A 546 -3.56 13.50 24.37
N ALA A 547 -3.83 14.81 24.29
CA ALA A 547 -3.72 15.57 23.06
C ALA A 547 -2.27 15.59 22.51
N LEU A 548 -1.30 15.87 23.39
CA LEU A 548 0.12 15.86 23.04
C LEU A 548 0.59 14.46 22.62
N MET A 549 0.13 13.42 23.32
CA MET A 549 0.45 12.04 22.96
C MET A 549 -0.11 11.64 21.59
N MET A 550 -1.35 12.04 21.29
CA MET A 550 -1.96 11.82 19.97
C MET A 550 -1.15 12.48 18.85
N GLU A 551 -0.66 13.69 19.09
CA GLU A 551 0.20 14.44 18.16
C GLU A 551 1.56 13.74 17.95
N GLU A 552 2.27 13.42 19.05
CA GLU A 552 3.65 12.94 18.96
C GLU A 552 3.79 11.45 18.58
N LYS A 553 2.84 10.61 19.01
CA LYS A 553 3.03 9.14 18.98
C LYS A 553 2.06 8.40 18.07
N VAL A 554 0.88 8.95 17.79
CA VAL A 554 -0.14 8.27 16.97
C VAL A 554 -0.02 8.69 15.51
N GLY A 555 -0.03 10.00 15.23
CA GLY A 555 0.02 10.52 13.88
C GLY A 555 -1.22 10.20 13.04
N GLY A 556 -1.14 10.43 11.72
CA GLY A 556 -2.26 10.22 10.80
C GLY A 556 -3.46 11.13 11.04
N THR A 557 -4.54 10.95 10.27
CA THR A 557 -5.73 11.80 10.37
C THR A 557 -6.41 11.66 11.73
N ILE A 558 -6.55 10.44 12.26
CA ILE A 558 -7.20 10.20 13.56
C ILE A 558 -6.40 10.82 14.71
N GLY A 559 -5.06 10.70 14.71
CA GLY A 559 -4.22 11.32 15.73
C GLY A 559 -4.37 12.84 15.75
N ALA A 560 -4.38 13.49 14.57
CA ALA A 560 -4.60 14.93 14.47
C ALA A 560 -6.00 15.34 14.95
N LEU A 561 -7.06 14.65 14.52
CA LEU A 561 -8.43 14.96 14.91
C LEU A 561 -8.66 14.81 16.41
N LEU A 562 -8.15 13.73 17.01
CA LEU A 562 -8.29 13.50 18.45
C LEU A 562 -7.40 14.43 19.26
N SER A 563 -6.20 14.77 18.78
CA SER A 563 -5.35 15.79 19.42
C SER A 563 -6.09 17.14 19.51
N ILE A 564 -6.70 17.59 18.41
CA ILE A 564 -7.52 18.80 18.36
C ILE A 564 -8.70 18.72 19.33
N PHE A 565 -9.42 17.59 19.34
CA PHE A 565 -10.57 17.38 20.24
C PHE A 565 -10.17 17.49 21.72
N PHE A 566 -9.15 16.74 22.13
CA PHE A 566 -8.68 16.72 23.52
C PHE A 566 -8.05 18.05 23.92
N SER A 567 -7.30 18.71 23.02
CA SER A 567 -6.71 20.02 23.28
C SER A 567 -7.77 21.10 23.48
N ALA A 568 -8.80 21.14 22.63
CA ALA A 568 -9.89 22.11 22.77
C ALA A 568 -10.74 21.83 24.02
N GLY A 569 -11.02 20.55 24.29
CA GLY A 569 -11.76 20.14 25.48
C GLY A 569 -11.02 20.41 26.80
N SER A 570 -9.68 20.29 26.80
CA SER A 570 -8.83 20.54 27.97
C SER A 570 -9.08 21.93 28.57
N ALA A 571 -9.23 22.96 27.73
CA ALA A 571 -9.45 24.34 28.18
C ALA A 571 -10.72 24.50 29.04
N CYS A 572 -11.79 23.75 28.73
CA CYS A 572 -13.03 23.74 29.52
C CYS A 572 -12.82 23.13 30.91
N LEU A 573 -11.99 22.09 30.99
CA LEU A 573 -11.79 21.28 32.20
C LEU A 573 -10.67 21.78 33.11
N MET A 574 -9.89 22.78 32.68
CA MET A 574 -8.87 23.40 33.53
C MET A 574 -9.49 24.12 34.73
N ASN A 575 -10.69 24.69 34.57
CA ASN A 575 -11.31 25.59 35.55
C ASN A 575 -12.62 25.07 36.18
N SER A 576 -13.19 23.95 35.71
CA SER A 576 -14.36 23.29 36.32
C SER A 576 -14.46 21.83 35.88
N THR A 577 -15.01 20.97 36.72
CA THR A 577 -15.31 19.55 36.44
C THR A 577 -16.78 19.22 36.62
N ASP A 578 -17.65 20.23 36.71
CA ASP A 578 -19.09 20.03 36.77
C ASP A 578 -19.67 19.51 35.44
N SER A 579 -20.95 19.14 35.44
CA SER A 579 -21.61 18.60 34.25
C SER A 579 -21.65 19.59 33.07
N LEU A 580 -21.71 20.90 33.33
CA LEU A 580 -21.69 21.92 32.29
C LEU A 580 -20.31 22.00 31.64
N ALA A 581 -19.23 21.91 32.42
CA ALA A 581 -17.86 21.88 31.94
C ALA A 581 -17.60 20.66 31.05
N TRP A 582 -18.08 19.48 31.43
CA TRP A 582 -17.99 18.26 30.61
C TRP A 582 -18.78 18.35 29.30
N PHE A 583 -19.97 18.95 29.32
CA PHE A 583 -20.75 19.19 28.10
C PHE A 583 -20.03 20.14 27.16
N ASN A 584 -19.57 21.28 27.68
CA ASN A 584 -18.82 22.27 26.90
C ASN A 584 -17.49 21.71 26.38
N CYS A 585 -16.81 20.87 27.16
CA CYS A 585 -15.61 20.16 26.74
C CYS A 585 -15.87 19.34 25.46
N PHE A 586 -16.92 18.53 25.46
CA PHE A 586 -17.27 17.71 24.29
C PHE A 586 -17.68 18.58 23.10
N ILE A 587 -18.54 19.58 23.31
CA ILE A 587 -19.02 20.48 22.25
C ILE A 587 -17.85 21.24 21.61
N GLN A 588 -16.98 21.86 22.41
CA GLN A 588 -15.83 22.61 21.89
C GLN A 588 -14.83 21.70 21.16
N GLY A 589 -14.61 20.48 21.67
CA GLY A 589 -13.78 19.50 20.97
C GLY A 589 -14.32 19.15 19.58
N VAL A 590 -15.64 18.96 19.47
CA VAL A 590 -16.32 18.67 18.19
C VAL A 590 -16.26 19.87 17.25
N ASP A 591 -16.54 21.07 17.75
CA ASP A 591 -16.49 22.30 16.96
C ASP A 591 -15.07 22.58 16.45
N ALA A 592 -14.05 22.31 17.27
CA ALA A 592 -12.65 22.42 16.87
C ALA A 592 -12.29 21.42 15.76
N ILE A 593 -12.70 20.14 15.89
CA ILE A 593 -12.56 19.16 14.79
C ILE A 593 -13.21 19.72 13.53
N GLN A 594 -14.48 20.15 13.60
CA GLN A 594 -15.23 20.62 12.45
C GLN A 594 -14.55 21.82 11.78
N PHE A 595 -14.04 22.78 12.58
CA PHE A 595 -13.34 23.96 12.08
C PHE A 595 -12.04 23.61 11.35
N TYR A 596 -11.15 22.84 11.99
CA TYR A 596 -9.82 22.56 11.44
C TYR A 596 -9.80 21.49 10.35
N SER A 597 -10.74 20.53 10.38
CA SER A 597 -10.85 19.50 9.34
C SER A 597 -11.58 19.98 8.08
N GLY A 598 -12.40 21.03 8.20
CA GLY A 598 -13.34 21.44 7.15
C GLY A 598 -14.46 20.42 6.89
N THR A 599 -14.57 19.37 7.72
CA THR A 599 -15.59 18.32 7.58
C THR A 599 -16.93 18.78 8.14
N THR A 600 -18.02 18.46 7.44
CA THR A 600 -19.40 18.71 7.91
C THR A 600 -20.11 17.43 8.32
N SER A 601 -21.20 17.52 9.08
CA SER A 601 -22.07 16.35 9.32
C SER A 601 -22.63 15.80 7.99
N GLY A 602 -22.82 14.47 7.96
CA GLY A 602 -23.16 13.69 6.78
C GLY A 602 -21.98 13.46 5.83
N SER A 603 -20.73 13.50 6.34
CA SER A 603 -19.53 13.30 5.51
C SER A 603 -18.93 11.89 5.59
N ARG A 604 -19.58 10.96 6.32
CA ARG A 604 -19.12 9.59 6.55
C ARG A 604 -17.76 9.57 7.27
N THR A 605 -17.74 10.09 8.50
CA THR A 605 -16.55 10.21 9.35
C THR A 605 -16.92 10.06 10.83
N LEU A 606 -15.91 9.98 11.70
CA LEU A 606 -16.09 10.06 13.16
C LEU A 606 -16.85 11.32 13.62
N LEU A 607 -16.84 12.40 12.83
CA LEU A 607 -17.57 13.62 13.16
C LEU A 607 -19.08 13.43 13.14
N ASP A 608 -19.62 12.47 12.36
CA ASP A 608 -21.07 12.29 12.24
C ASP A 608 -21.75 11.94 13.58
N PRO A 609 -21.33 10.87 14.29
CA PRO A 609 -21.86 10.61 15.63
C PRO A 609 -21.45 11.67 16.64
N MET A 610 -20.22 12.20 16.57
CA MET A 610 -19.79 13.22 17.53
C MET A 610 -20.60 14.51 17.43
N LYS A 611 -20.91 14.97 16.23
CA LYS A 611 -21.74 16.17 16.02
C LYS A 611 -23.19 15.93 16.44
N SER A 612 -23.74 14.76 16.14
CA SER A 612 -25.07 14.35 16.63
C SER A 612 -25.16 14.44 18.16
N LEU A 613 -24.14 13.95 18.86
CA LEU A 613 -24.04 14.02 20.32
C LEU A 613 -23.87 15.46 20.81
N ALA A 614 -22.98 16.25 20.21
CA ALA A 614 -22.76 17.65 20.59
C ALA A 614 -24.02 18.51 20.42
N ASP A 615 -24.80 18.27 19.36
CA ASP A 615 -26.07 18.94 19.13
C ASP A 615 -27.11 18.56 20.20
N LEU A 616 -27.16 17.29 20.62
CA LEU A 616 -28.05 16.84 21.69
C LEU A 616 -27.67 17.45 23.06
N LEU A 617 -26.38 17.51 23.37
CA LEU A 617 -25.87 18.17 24.58
C LEU A 617 -26.22 19.67 24.57
N SER A 618 -26.03 20.34 23.43
CA SER A 618 -26.38 21.75 23.26
C SER A 618 -27.89 22.00 23.44
N GLN A 619 -28.74 21.12 22.89
CA GLN A 619 -30.18 21.19 23.09
C GLN A 619 -30.56 21.04 24.56
N GLN A 620 -29.94 20.10 25.28
CA GLN A 620 -30.21 19.92 26.70
C GLN A 620 -29.86 21.16 27.52
N LEU A 621 -28.74 21.81 27.23
CA LEU A 621 -28.35 23.07 27.90
C LEU A 621 -29.38 24.18 27.66
N LEU A 622 -29.95 24.26 26.45
CA LEU A 622 -31.01 25.23 26.14
C LEU A 622 -32.31 24.95 26.92
N PHE A 623 -32.70 23.68 27.08
CA PHE A 623 -33.94 23.31 27.79
C PHE A 623 -33.83 23.37 29.33
N SER A 624 -32.61 23.41 29.86
CA SER A 624 -32.34 23.35 31.30
C SER A 624 -31.79 24.66 31.88
N ASP A 625 -31.95 25.78 31.15
CA ASP A 625 -31.43 27.11 31.53
C ASP A 625 -29.93 27.07 31.89
N GLY A 626 -29.15 26.32 31.11
CA GLY A 626 -27.71 26.13 31.31
C GLY A 626 -27.30 25.14 32.39
N SER A 627 -28.25 24.46 33.06
CA SER A 627 -27.98 23.49 34.14
C SER A 627 -28.31 22.05 33.72
N PRO A 628 -27.35 21.28 33.16
CA PRO A 628 -27.63 19.98 32.58
C PRO A 628 -28.15 18.96 33.60
N VAL A 629 -29.17 18.17 33.20
CA VAL A 629 -29.80 17.14 34.05
C VAL A 629 -29.60 15.75 33.44
N VAL A 630 -28.61 15.00 33.93
CA VAL A 630 -28.31 13.65 33.41
C VAL A 630 -29.29 12.62 33.98
N THR A 631 -30.28 12.21 33.18
CA THR A 631 -31.23 11.14 33.52
C THR A 631 -30.88 9.83 32.80
N GLY A 632 -31.39 8.70 33.30
CA GLY A 632 -31.22 7.40 32.62
C GLY A 632 -31.81 7.39 31.20
N ASP A 633 -32.93 8.08 30.99
CA ASP A 633 -33.56 8.23 29.68
C ASP A 633 -32.70 9.09 28.74
N PHE A 634 -32.08 10.16 29.25
CA PHE A 634 -31.15 10.98 28.48
C PHE A 634 -29.92 10.19 28.02
N MET A 635 -29.34 9.40 28.91
CA MET A 635 -28.20 8.52 28.60
C MET A 635 -28.55 7.48 27.52
N LYS A 636 -29.75 6.90 27.58
CA LYS A 636 -30.26 6.01 26.54
C LYS A 636 -30.39 6.73 25.20
N HIS A 637 -30.91 7.96 25.22
CA HIS A 637 -31.09 8.76 24.02
C HIS A 637 -29.76 9.15 23.36
N LEU A 638 -28.69 9.38 24.14
CA LEU A 638 -27.34 9.61 23.60
C LEU A 638 -26.87 8.42 22.75
N ILE A 639 -27.00 7.19 23.25
CA ILE A 639 -26.62 5.99 22.48
C ILE A 639 -27.50 5.81 21.25
N GLU A 640 -28.82 5.93 21.38
CA GLU A 640 -29.74 5.78 20.26
C GLU A 640 -29.39 6.77 19.12
N ASN A 641 -29.07 8.02 19.44
CA ASN A 641 -28.64 9.00 18.43
C ASN A 641 -27.26 8.68 17.84
N CYS A 642 -26.34 8.15 18.65
CA CYS A 642 -25.03 7.72 18.17
C CYS A 642 -25.17 6.54 17.19
N GLU A 643 -25.98 5.53 17.51
CA GLU A 643 -26.26 4.38 16.64
C GLU A 643 -26.90 4.80 15.32
N ILE A 644 -27.88 5.71 15.36
CA ILE A 644 -28.53 6.26 14.16
C ILE A 644 -27.50 7.00 13.29
N ALA A 645 -26.64 7.82 13.90
CA ALA A 645 -25.62 8.57 13.16
C ALA A 645 -24.59 7.64 12.51
N VAL A 646 -24.15 6.58 13.21
CA VAL A 646 -23.25 5.57 12.65
C VAL A 646 -23.93 4.81 11.50
N GLU A 647 -25.17 4.36 11.66
CA GLU A 647 -25.90 3.66 10.59
C GLU A 647 -26.11 4.57 9.37
N ALA A 648 -26.31 5.87 9.57
CA ALA A 648 -26.43 6.83 8.49
C ALA A 648 -25.14 6.93 7.64
N THR A 649 -23.97 6.70 8.22
CA THR A 649 -22.68 6.71 7.49
C THR A 649 -22.62 5.63 6.41
N THR A 650 -23.33 4.52 6.57
CA THR A 650 -23.44 3.44 5.59
C THR A 650 -24.00 3.94 4.25
N LYS A 651 -24.89 4.93 4.26
CA LYS A 651 -25.57 5.46 3.07
C LYS A 651 -25.13 6.87 2.70
N ALA A 652 -24.34 7.52 3.54
CA ALA A 652 -23.86 8.87 3.31
C ALA A 652 -22.80 8.89 2.21
N ARG A 653 -22.92 9.84 1.28
CA ARG A 653 -21.86 10.14 0.32
C ARG A 653 -20.71 10.80 1.06
N PRO A 654 -19.49 10.24 1.05
CA PRO A 654 -18.36 10.89 1.70
C PRO A 654 -18.05 12.21 1.00
N LYS A 655 -17.86 13.27 1.79
CA LYS A 655 -17.55 14.61 1.28
C LYS A 655 -16.09 14.99 1.48
N THR A 656 -15.39 14.28 2.36
CA THR A 656 -14.00 14.52 2.76
C THR A 656 -13.27 13.19 2.94
N GLY A 657 -11.94 13.24 3.05
CA GLY A 657 -11.11 12.05 3.26
C GLY A 657 -11.02 11.15 2.02
N ARG A 658 -10.33 10.00 2.14
CA ARG A 658 -10.08 9.07 1.02
C ARG A 658 -11.36 8.47 0.44
N ALA A 659 -12.37 8.28 1.29
CA ALA A 659 -13.66 7.75 0.91
C ALA A 659 -14.39 8.60 -0.15
N CYS A 660 -14.09 9.89 -0.30
CA CYS A 660 -14.75 10.75 -1.29
C CYS A 660 -14.42 10.38 -2.75
N GLN A 661 -13.34 9.62 -2.96
CA GLN A 661 -12.89 9.13 -4.26
C GLN A 661 -13.54 7.79 -4.65
N VAL A 662 -14.19 7.11 -3.71
CA VAL A 662 -14.75 5.78 -3.91
C VAL A 662 -16.22 5.89 -4.36
N PRO A 663 -16.63 5.16 -5.42
CA PRO A 663 -18.03 5.07 -5.81
C PRO A 663 -18.93 4.62 -4.66
N ILE A 664 -20.07 5.28 -4.46
CA ILE A 664 -20.95 5.05 -3.31
C ILE A 664 -21.50 3.61 -3.28
N GLU A 665 -21.59 2.94 -4.42
CA GLU A 665 -22.08 1.57 -4.55
C GLU A 665 -21.13 0.54 -3.90
N LEU A 666 -19.84 0.90 -3.75
CA LEU A 666 -18.82 0.09 -3.09
C LEU A 666 -18.78 0.31 -1.57
N LEU A 667 -19.48 1.34 -1.08
CA LEU A 667 -19.43 1.79 0.31
C LEU A 667 -20.61 1.23 1.10
N GLN A 668 -20.56 -0.06 1.45
CA GLN A 668 -21.71 -0.78 2.01
C GLN A 668 -21.68 -0.95 3.53
N LYS A 669 -20.57 -0.60 4.18
CA LYS A 669 -20.42 -0.69 5.64
C LYS A 669 -20.47 0.70 6.32
N PRO A 670 -20.68 0.75 7.64
CA PRO A 670 -20.49 1.97 8.41
C PRO A 670 -19.04 2.46 8.36
N ASP A 671 -18.85 3.76 8.57
CA ASP A 671 -17.52 4.37 8.75
C ASP A 671 -16.81 3.78 9.98
N ALA A 672 -15.51 3.45 9.84
CA ALA A 672 -14.73 2.88 10.92
C ALA A 672 -14.55 3.85 12.09
N GLY A 673 -14.30 5.13 11.79
CA GLY A 673 -14.17 6.17 12.82
C GLY A 673 -15.49 6.41 13.56
N ALA A 674 -16.60 6.50 12.84
CA ALA A 674 -17.93 6.62 13.44
C ALA A 674 -18.26 5.42 14.33
N TYR A 675 -17.97 4.20 13.86
CA TYR A 675 -18.17 2.99 14.65
C TYR A 675 -17.30 2.97 15.92
N ALA A 676 -16.06 3.46 15.85
CA ALA A 676 -15.20 3.60 17.03
C ALA A 676 -15.82 4.54 18.08
N ILE A 677 -16.40 5.67 17.68
CA ILE A 677 -17.11 6.58 18.60
C ILE A 677 -18.29 5.86 19.29
N LEU A 678 -19.05 5.05 18.55
CA LEU A 678 -20.13 4.25 19.14
C LEU A 678 -19.62 3.25 20.18
N LEU A 679 -18.45 2.62 19.96
CA LEU A 679 -17.84 1.73 20.97
C LEU A 679 -17.50 2.50 22.25
N VAL A 680 -16.86 3.66 22.10
CA VAL A 680 -16.49 4.52 23.24
C VAL A 680 -17.73 4.99 24.00
N MET A 681 -18.77 5.44 23.30
CA MET A 681 -20.01 5.91 23.92
C MET A 681 -20.77 4.79 24.63
N ASN A 682 -20.73 3.56 24.09
CA ASN A 682 -21.26 2.39 24.77
C ASN A 682 -20.60 2.16 26.13
N ASP A 683 -19.28 2.26 26.20
CA ASP A 683 -18.56 2.12 27.48
C ASP A 683 -18.90 3.24 28.47
N ILE A 684 -19.02 4.48 28.00
CA ILE A 684 -19.38 5.64 28.83
C ILE A 684 -20.80 5.48 29.40
N VAL A 685 -21.79 5.17 28.57
CA VAL A 685 -23.19 5.14 29.01
C VAL A 685 -23.52 3.91 29.84
N THR A 686 -22.91 2.77 29.54
CA THR A 686 -23.13 1.53 30.31
C THR A 686 -22.25 1.43 31.55
N TRP A 687 -21.41 2.46 31.80
CA TRP A 687 -20.55 2.51 32.97
C TRP A 687 -21.36 2.41 34.25
N SER A 688 -21.09 1.37 35.03
CA SER A 688 -21.73 1.10 36.32
C SER A 688 -20.72 0.76 37.41
N GLY A 689 -19.44 1.07 37.16
CA GLY A 689 -18.30 0.69 38.00
C GLY A 689 -17.93 -0.81 37.90
N PRO A 690 -16.70 -1.20 38.30
CA PRO A 690 -16.20 -2.57 38.17
C PRO A 690 -17.02 -3.60 38.97
N MET A 691 -17.48 -3.20 40.16
CA MET A 691 -18.18 -4.08 41.09
C MET A 691 -19.56 -4.53 40.55
N VAL A 692 -20.29 -3.65 39.87
CA VAL A 692 -21.60 -3.99 39.27
C VAL A 692 -21.43 -4.83 38.01
N LYS A 693 -20.38 -4.61 37.21
CA LYS A 693 -20.03 -5.48 36.07
C LYS A 693 -19.69 -6.90 36.53
N SER A 694 -18.89 -7.06 37.58
CA SER A 694 -18.60 -8.38 38.16
C SER A 694 -19.86 -9.07 38.69
N ILE A 695 -20.77 -8.34 39.35
CA ILE A 695 -22.05 -8.88 39.84
C ILE A 695 -22.99 -9.26 38.69
N LYS A 696 -23.09 -8.44 37.63
CA LYS A 696 -23.87 -8.76 36.43
C LYS A 696 -23.29 -9.96 35.69
N ALA A 697 -21.97 -10.04 35.52
CA ALA A 697 -21.30 -11.18 34.90
C ALA A 697 -21.56 -12.47 35.68
N ILE A 698 -21.40 -12.44 37.01
CA ILE A 698 -21.73 -13.57 37.88
C ILE A 698 -23.22 -13.93 37.77
N SER A 699 -24.12 -12.95 37.73
CA SER A 699 -25.56 -13.18 37.54
C SER A 699 -25.86 -13.84 36.20
N THR A 700 -25.30 -13.36 35.09
CA THR A 700 -25.51 -13.93 33.75
C THR A 700 -24.94 -15.34 33.67
N THR A 701 -23.73 -15.58 34.18
CA THR A 701 -23.14 -16.92 34.24
C THR A 701 -24.00 -17.88 35.08
N LEU A 702 -24.55 -17.42 36.21
CA LEU A 702 -25.49 -18.22 37.02
C LEU A 702 -26.81 -18.50 36.28
N THR A 703 -27.31 -17.55 35.49
CA THR A 703 -28.51 -17.72 34.65
C THR A 703 -28.25 -18.70 33.50
N ASP A 704 -27.10 -18.63 32.86
CA ASP A 704 -26.70 -19.55 31.78
C ASP A 704 -26.49 -20.97 32.30
N ILE A 705 -25.86 -21.12 33.47
CA ILE A 705 -25.74 -22.41 34.17
C ILE A 705 -27.13 -22.97 34.52
N TYR A 706 -28.07 -22.13 34.97
CA TYR A 706 -29.45 -22.53 35.24
C TYR A 706 -30.20 -22.99 33.98
N LEU A 707 -30.02 -22.28 32.86
CA LEU A 707 -30.64 -22.60 31.57
C LEU A 707 -30.02 -23.85 30.91
N MET A 708 -28.71 -24.04 31.02
CA MET A 708 -28.02 -25.26 30.55
C MET A 708 -28.47 -26.49 31.33
N ASN A 709 -28.61 -26.38 32.66
CA ASN A 709 -29.09 -27.48 33.50
C ASN A 709 -30.56 -27.84 33.24
N ASN A 710 -31.40 -26.89 32.83
CA ASN A 710 -32.79 -27.16 32.42
C ASN A 710 -32.89 -27.81 31.04
N LYS A 711 -31.94 -27.58 30.13
CA LYS A 711 -31.90 -28.25 28.80
C LYS A 711 -31.33 -29.68 28.86
N ALA A 712 -30.57 -30.04 29.88
CA ALA A 712 -29.93 -31.36 30.04
C ALA A 712 -30.83 -32.42 30.71
N LEU A 713 -32.13 -32.18 30.86
CA LEU A 713 -33.06 -33.10 31.53
C LEU A 713 -33.67 -34.14 30.58
N THR A 714 -32.89 -35.16 30.23
CA THR A 714 -33.42 -36.49 29.87
C THR A 714 -32.59 -37.61 30.52
N ASN A 715 -33.23 -38.28 31.50
CA ASN A 715 -32.94 -39.61 32.07
C ASN A 715 -31.54 -39.92 32.64
N SER A 716 -31.35 -39.59 33.93
CA SER A 716 -30.56 -40.44 34.86
C SER A 716 -30.83 -40.07 36.33
N LYS A 717 -30.99 -41.07 37.20
CA LYS A 717 -31.18 -40.95 38.65
C LYS A 717 -29.97 -40.28 39.35
N GLN A 718 -28.81 -40.29 38.69
CA GLN A 718 -27.54 -39.73 39.18
C GLN A 718 -27.46 -38.20 38.99
N VAL A 719 -28.19 -37.65 38.01
CA VAL A 719 -28.28 -36.21 37.74
C VAL A 719 -29.11 -35.48 38.79
N LYS A 720 -30.16 -36.13 39.34
CA LYS A 720 -31.02 -35.53 40.37
C LYS A 720 -30.28 -35.18 41.67
N ASN A 721 -29.32 -35.99 42.10
CA ASN A 721 -28.55 -35.73 43.32
C ASN A 721 -27.50 -34.61 43.12
N THR A 722 -26.91 -34.53 41.92
CA THR A 722 -25.94 -33.47 41.57
C THR A 722 -26.63 -32.12 41.41
N VAL A 723 -27.84 -32.11 40.83
CA VAL A 723 -28.68 -30.90 40.71
C VAL A 723 -29.20 -30.43 42.07
N ALA A 724 -29.56 -31.34 42.97
CA ALA A 724 -29.94 -30.98 44.35
C ALA A 724 -28.78 -30.29 45.09
N LEU A 725 -27.56 -30.82 44.97
CA LEU A 725 -26.35 -30.23 45.56
C LEU A 725 -26.05 -28.84 44.96
N GLY A 726 -26.16 -28.69 43.63
CA GLY A 726 -25.94 -27.42 42.93
C GLY A 726 -26.98 -26.33 43.27
N LEU A 727 -28.24 -26.73 43.48
CA LEU A 727 -29.31 -25.84 43.95
C LEU A 727 -29.12 -25.41 45.41
N GLU A 728 -28.58 -26.29 46.25
CA GLU A 728 -28.30 -26.01 47.66
C GLU A 728 -27.10 -25.06 47.82
N VAL A 729 -26.04 -25.26 47.03
CA VAL A 729 -24.90 -24.33 46.94
C VAL A 729 -25.35 -22.97 46.39
N SER A 730 -26.14 -22.95 45.31
CA SER A 730 -26.67 -21.70 44.75
C SER A 730 -27.55 -20.95 45.75
N ARG A 731 -28.43 -21.64 46.49
CA ARG A 731 -29.25 -21.01 47.56
C ARG A 731 -28.40 -20.48 48.71
N SER A 732 -27.34 -21.20 49.11
CA SER A 732 -26.40 -20.76 50.16
C SER A 732 -25.63 -19.50 49.74
N VAL A 733 -25.16 -19.45 48.49
CA VAL A 733 -24.48 -18.26 47.93
C VAL A 733 -25.46 -17.08 47.79
N PHE A 734 -26.67 -17.31 47.30
CA PHE A 734 -27.70 -16.27 47.19
C PHE A 734 -28.13 -15.72 48.56
N HIS A 735 -28.23 -16.58 49.57
CA HIS A 735 -28.58 -16.16 50.93
C HIS A 735 -27.43 -15.36 51.60
N LYS A 736 -26.17 -15.73 51.34
CA LYS A 736 -25.00 -14.95 51.78
C LYS A 736 -24.90 -13.60 51.07
N LEU A 737 -25.12 -13.54 49.75
CA LEU A 737 -25.17 -12.29 48.99
C LEU A 737 -26.31 -11.36 49.45
N LYS A 738 -27.49 -11.92 49.75
CA LYS A 738 -28.62 -11.17 50.31
C LYS A 738 -28.31 -10.61 51.71
N ASN A 739 -27.54 -11.34 52.52
CA ASN A 739 -27.09 -10.87 53.85
C ASN A 739 -25.99 -9.80 53.76
N VAL A 740 -25.12 -9.84 52.76
CA VAL A 740 -24.13 -8.77 52.50
C VAL A 740 -24.83 -7.49 52.02
N MET A 741 -25.82 -7.63 51.12
CA MET A 741 -26.62 -6.48 50.65
C MET A 741 -27.52 -5.90 51.75
N SER A 742 -28.11 -6.72 52.64
CA SER A 742 -28.96 -6.23 53.73
C SER A 742 -28.16 -5.63 54.90
N ASN A 743 -26.93 -6.10 55.16
CA ASN A 743 -26.05 -5.52 56.19
C ASN A 743 -25.42 -4.18 55.77
N SER A 744 -25.36 -3.85 54.48
CA SER A 744 -24.89 -2.52 54.02
C SER A 744 -25.83 -1.37 54.44
N ASN A 745 -27.08 -1.67 54.82
CA ASN A 745 -28.06 -0.68 55.29
C ASN A 745 -28.24 -0.62 56.81
N LYS A 746 -27.54 -1.45 57.60
CA LYS A 746 -27.57 -1.37 59.07
C LYS A 746 -26.23 -1.81 59.67
N THR A 747 -25.32 -0.88 59.94
CA THR A 747 -24.67 -0.67 61.26
C THR A 747 -23.48 0.30 61.18
N ASN A 748 -23.69 1.48 61.75
CA ASN A 748 -22.64 2.27 62.39
C ASN A 748 -22.20 1.52 63.66
N LYS A 749 -21.00 0.91 63.69
CA LYS A 749 -20.07 0.83 64.85
C LYS A 749 -18.93 -0.19 64.64
N ARG A 750 -17.71 0.29 64.93
CA ARG A 750 -16.43 -0.39 65.15
C ARG A 750 -16.48 -1.90 65.49
N LYS A 751 -15.74 -2.71 64.73
CA LYS A 751 -14.56 -3.50 65.19
C LYS A 751 -13.95 -4.26 64.01
N GLY A 752 -12.62 -4.24 63.92
CA GLY A 752 -11.87 -4.89 62.85
C GLY A 752 -11.98 -6.41 62.89
N PHE A 753 -12.06 -7.01 61.70
CA PHE A 753 -11.72 -8.40 61.46
C PHE A 753 -11.12 -8.53 60.07
N THR A 754 -9.82 -8.82 60.04
CA THR A 754 -9.09 -9.38 58.92
C THR A 754 -9.59 -10.79 58.66
N GLN A 755 -10.14 -11.06 57.47
CA GLN A 755 -10.28 -12.42 56.97
C GLN A 755 -9.98 -12.47 55.47
N LYS A 756 -8.87 -13.15 55.14
CA LYS A 756 -8.51 -13.59 53.79
C LYS A 756 -9.61 -14.53 53.27
N PHE A 757 -10.11 -14.30 52.07
CA PHE A 757 -10.86 -15.30 51.30
C PHE A 757 -9.89 -16.12 50.44
N PRO A 758 -9.94 -17.46 50.45
CA PRO A 758 -9.33 -18.27 49.39
C PRO A 758 -10.25 -18.28 48.15
N CYS A 759 -9.61 -18.40 46.99
CA CYS A 759 -10.15 -18.35 45.62
C CYS A 759 -11.60 -18.81 45.42
#